data_AF-A0A957ZWN7-F1
#
_entry.id   AF-A0A957ZWN7-F1
#
_cell.length_a   1.000
_cell.length_b   1.000
_cell.length_c   1.000
_cell.angle_alpha   90.00
_cell.angle_beta   90.00
_cell.angle_gamma   90.00
#
_symmetry.space_group_name_H-M   'P 1'
#
loop_
_entity.id
_entity.type
_entity.pdbx_description
1 polymer ?
#
loop_
_entity_poly.entity_id
_entity_poly.type
_entity_poly.pdbx_seq_one_letter_code
_entity_poly.pdbx_strand_id
1 'polypeptide(L)'
;KANRWFDIVAAQPYGFDRDPADPAASDVLNFRRVELLRQVMLNHGDTETPIWATAFGWNALPPRWPGPKSPWKTGSPDRQARRTTEALNLARQNWPWLGPMLAIRWDTTGLEPDDPARGFALRDTPAVLAALQAAISDSTIATPGVYPADHPSGQYNSGWRFAAALADIPRHEPRTLTIPFNGTRLDLAVNRGSYRGYLWVTIDGGPANALPLDSQGRSYVVLYDPLRESTAITLARNLPLGPHQAQITAEGGWGQWAIAGWSIINEIDVAFYQWGLIIAGIIAALSGIPLLYMLIKNFGRILRFIASRVAFFYKLDERVQFILTATPAVGLYFDSGHFAPLLLGLLAICLLLRPDFGLVLIAFSLSFLPDQPPTPLLNISLLEALLLFSTAGLIWSLVSLQHSTYIVHRSLFIIHYSSFIILGLLATLFAQNFGVSMFAWRTMVLGPVIFCGLILLIAPLEQAPTWRLVNAFVLGAVVHAAIALALYFFDHQFIAAEGVRRAVGPVYPTPNNLALFLERAWPILLAVSLLPGQPRQQRVMYGLGLGIVTAALYLTFSRGTLLLALPSALVGMVLLVGFYRKQWRRGLLGAGIGLALLLAALLPLLVTTRLATVIDYSQGTGFFRLKLWQSALMMLRDHWLLGVGLNNFLYQYRTFYILPEAWQEPNLSHPHNLILDFGTSLGVGGIIILIGLQVQFWTRACSEYQKRPTSLLLGLMGSMIVILTHGLVDHAYFLVDLAFAFFLIFGLVQRITYFASE
;
A
#
# COMPACT_ATOMS: atom_id res chain seq x y z
N LYS A 1 34.39 2.63 -12.16
CA LYS A 1 34.23 1.23 -12.60
C LYS A 1 33.94 1.25 -14.09
N ALA A 2 34.54 0.35 -14.86
CA ALA A 2 34.45 0.33 -16.32
C ALA A 2 33.01 0.01 -16.81
N ASN A 3 32.26 -0.78 -16.04
CA ASN A 3 30.85 -1.17 -16.27
C ASN A 3 29.83 -0.02 -16.43
N ARG A 4 30.22 1.26 -16.28
CA ARG A 4 29.34 2.42 -16.53
C ARG A 4 29.31 2.87 -17.99
N TRP A 5 30.18 2.31 -18.83
CA TRP A 5 30.43 2.81 -20.19
C TRP A 5 30.04 1.81 -21.27
N PHE A 6 29.70 0.58 -20.90
CA PHE A 6 29.29 -0.48 -21.82
C PHE A 6 28.47 -1.52 -21.07
N ASP A 7 27.45 -2.08 -21.73
CA ASP A 7 26.52 -3.06 -21.15
C ASP A 7 27.03 -4.50 -21.28
N ILE A 8 27.92 -4.75 -22.25
CA ILE A 8 28.51 -6.06 -22.53
C ILE A 8 29.96 -5.92 -22.98
N VAL A 9 30.77 -6.95 -22.78
CA VAL A 9 32.06 -7.11 -23.46
C VAL A 9 31.90 -8.16 -24.57
N ALA A 10 32.15 -7.76 -25.81
CA ALA A 10 32.12 -8.68 -26.94
C ALA A 10 33.46 -9.42 -27.07
N ALA A 11 33.41 -10.75 -27.17
CA ALA A 11 34.56 -11.60 -27.44
C ALA A 11 34.30 -12.48 -28.66
N GLN A 12 35.35 -12.77 -29.42
CA GLN A 12 35.30 -13.73 -30.52
C GLN A 12 36.21 -14.94 -30.20
N PRO A 13 35.78 -15.85 -29.31
CA PRO A 13 36.60 -16.99 -28.90
C PRO A 13 36.64 -18.06 -30.01
N TYR A 14 37.41 -17.80 -31.06
CA TYR A 14 37.73 -18.82 -32.07
C TYR A 14 38.64 -19.89 -31.46
N GLY A 15 38.34 -21.14 -31.75
CA GLY A 15 39.13 -22.25 -31.21
C GLY A 15 40.38 -22.60 -32.01
N PHE A 16 40.52 -22.04 -33.21
CA PHE A 16 41.63 -22.28 -34.15
C PHE A 16 41.93 -23.78 -34.35
N ASP A 17 43.17 -24.23 -34.13
CA ASP A 17 43.59 -25.63 -34.20
C ASP A 17 43.60 -26.34 -32.84
N ARG A 18 43.22 -25.65 -31.75
CA ARG A 18 43.28 -26.13 -30.36
C ARG A 18 41.99 -26.77 -29.89
N ASP A 19 42.08 -27.61 -28.87
CA ASP A 19 40.92 -28.22 -28.22
C ASP A 19 40.31 -27.23 -27.20
N PRO A 20 38.98 -27.29 -26.91
CA PRO A 20 38.32 -26.34 -26.01
C PRO A 20 38.88 -26.30 -24.60
N ALA A 21 39.46 -27.40 -24.12
CA ALA A 21 40.05 -27.50 -22.78
C ALA A 21 41.45 -26.86 -22.68
N ASP A 22 42.12 -26.61 -23.80
CA ASP A 22 43.49 -26.09 -23.82
C ASP A 22 43.57 -24.74 -23.08
N PRO A 23 44.51 -24.57 -22.12
CA PRO A 23 44.53 -23.41 -21.23
C PRO A 23 44.73 -22.10 -21.98
N ALA A 24 44.17 -21.03 -21.44
CA ALA A 24 44.35 -19.69 -21.97
C ALA A 24 45.80 -19.19 -21.74
N ALA A 25 46.40 -18.55 -22.75
CA ALA A 25 47.69 -17.88 -22.63
C ALA A 25 47.71 -16.58 -23.46
N SER A 26 48.53 -15.62 -23.06
CA SER A 26 48.60 -14.29 -23.71
C SER A 26 49.16 -14.35 -25.13
N ASP A 27 49.93 -15.39 -25.46
CA ASP A 27 50.56 -15.64 -26.76
C ASP A 27 49.82 -16.69 -27.61
N VAL A 28 48.77 -17.32 -27.08
CA VAL A 28 48.01 -18.37 -27.77
C VAL A 28 46.60 -17.91 -28.12
N LEU A 29 46.20 -18.06 -29.38
CA LEU A 29 44.81 -17.87 -29.81
C LEU A 29 44.04 -19.18 -29.66
N ASN A 30 43.07 -19.21 -28.73
CA ASN A 30 42.19 -20.35 -28.50
C ASN A 30 40.87 -19.92 -27.86
N PHE A 31 39.95 -20.89 -27.72
CA PHE A 31 38.62 -20.69 -27.16
C PHE A 31 38.67 -20.11 -25.73
N ARG A 32 39.55 -20.63 -24.86
CA ARG A 32 39.64 -20.21 -23.45
C ARG A 32 40.28 -18.85 -23.25
N ARG A 33 40.87 -18.23 -24.28
CA ARG A 33 41.45 -16.88 -24.19
C ARG A 33 40.46 -15.82 -23.70
N VAL A 34 39.16 -16.07 -23.83
CA VAL A 34 38.10 -15.24 -23.22
C VAL A 34 38.21 -15.13 -21.69
N GLU A 35 38.80 -16.12 -21.01
CA GLU A 35 39.09 -16.07 -19.57
C GLU A 35 40.07 -14.94 -19.23
N LEU A 36 41.01 -14.61 -20.13
CA LEU A 36 41.94 -13.50 -19.92
C LEU A 36 41.23 -12.15 -20.02
N LEU A 37 40.24 -12.01 -20.92
CA LEU A 37 39.38 -10.83 -20.96
C LEU A 37 38.61 -10.69 -19.65
N ARG A 38 38.05 -11.79 -19.14
CA ARG A 38 37.41 -11.81 -17.83
C ARG A 38 38.36 -11.40 -16.72
N GLN A 39 39.60 -11.90 -16.72
CA GLN A 39 40.60 -11.51 -15.73
C GLN A 39 40.92 -10.01 -15.77
N VAL A 40 41.00 -9.41 -16.96
CA VAL A 40 41.18 -7.95 -17.10
C VAL A 40 40.01 -7.19 -16.48
N MET A 41 38.77 -7.63 -16.70
CA MET A 41 37.57 -7.03 -16.10
C MET A 41 37.62 -7.12 -14.57
N LEU A 42 37.93 -8.31 -14.04
CA LEU A 42 38.05 -8.55 -12.60
C LEU A 42 39.14 -7.66 -11.97
N ASN A 43 40.30 -7.53 -12.61
CA ASN A 43 41.39 -6.68 -12.13
C ASN A 43 40.99 -5.18 -12.05
N HIS A 44 39.99 -4.76 -12.83
CA HIS A 44 39.47 -3.39 -12.83
C HIS A 44 38.15 -3.25 -12.03
N GLY A 45 37.83 -4.25 -11.21
CA GLY A 45 36.64 -4.26 -10.35
C GLY A 45 35.33 -4.35 -11.12
N ASP A 46 35.35 -4.84 -12.36
CA ASP A 46 34.18 -5.18 -13.15
C ASP A 46 33.88 -6.68 -13.04
N THR A 47 33.04 -7.00 -12.05
CA THR A 47 32.59 -8.35 -11.76
C THR A 47 31.22 -8.66 -12.39
N GLU A 48 30.54 -7.66 -12.95
CA GLU A 48 29.11 -7.71 -13.23
C GLU A 48 28.81 -7.73 -14.73
N THR A 49 29.61 -7.02 -15.53
CA THR A 49 29.37 -6.96 -16.98
C THR A 49 29.55 -8.35 -17.60
N PRO A 50 28.57 -8.87 -18.35
CA PRO A 50 28.70 -10.16 -19.02
C PRO A 50 29.63 -10.07 -20.23
N ILE A 51 30.27 -11.19 -20.55
CA ILE A 51 30.97 -11.36 -21.82
C ILE A 51 30.05 -12.08 -22.79
N TRP A 52 29.85 -11.57 -24.00
CA TRP A 52 29.12 -12.26 -25.05
C TRP A 52 30.10 -12.81 -26.07
N ALA A 53 30.01 -14.11 -26.39
CA ALA A 53 30.77 -14.68 -27.48
C ALA A 53 30.02 -14.36 -28.79
N THR A 54 30.37 -13.24 -29.41
CA THR A 54 29.68 -12.72 -30.61
C THR A 54 30.02 -13.48 -31.88
N ALA A 55 31.12 -14.22 -31.87
CA ALA A 55 31.45 -15.21 -32.88
C ALA A 55 32.36 -16.27 -32.25
N PHE A 56 31.94 -17.54 -32.23
CA PHE A 56 32.78 -18.66 -31.81
C PHE A 56 32.69 -19.82 -32.80
N GLY A 57 33.67 -20.72 -32.71
CA GLY A 57 33.67 -21.99 -33.43
C GLY A 57 35.04 -22.43 -33.91
N TRP A 58 35.03 -23.59 -34.58
CA TRP A 58 36.16 -24.16 -35.29
C TRP A 58 35.85 -24.20 -36.77
N ASN A 59 36.86 -24.03 -37.61
CA ASN A 59 36.71 -24.05 -39.06
C ASN A 59 36.98 -25.47 -39.59
N ALA A 60 36.11 -25.97 -40.46
CA ALA A 60 36.27 -27.24 -41.17
C ALA A 60 36.00 -27.06 -42.66
N LEU A 61 37.07 -27.00 -43.44
CA LEU A 61 37.01 -26.95 -44.90
C LEU A 61 37.17 -28.36 -45.47
N PRO A 62 36.63 -28.62 -46.67
CA PRO A 62 36.80 -29.92 -47.32
C PRO A 62 38.28 -30.23 -47.58
N PRO A 63 38.69 -31.52 -47.57
CA PRO A 63 40.10 -31.91 -47.74
C PRO A 63 40.78 -31.37 -49.01
N ARG A 64 40.01 -31.12 -50.07
CA ARG A 64 40.46 -30.49 -51.32
C ARG A 64 39.85 -29.09 -51.43
N TRP A 65 40.34 -28.17 -50.61
CA TRP A 65 39.88 -26.78 -50.60
C TRP A 65 40.47 -26.00 -51.78
N PRO A 66 39.63 -25.39 -52.66
CA PRO A 66 40.12 -24.66 -53.84
C PRO A 66 40.60 -23.23 -53.54
N GLY A 67 40.27 -22.67 -52.37
CA GLY A 67 40.59 -21.31 -51.98
C GLY A 67 41.88 -21.14 -51.17
N PRO A 68 42.16 -19.92 -50.70
CA PRO A 68 43.30 -19.64 -49.82
C PRO A 68 43.21 -20.42 -48.49
N LYS A 69 44.38 -20.65 -47.87
CA LYS A 69 44.46 -21.30 -46.55
C LYS A 69 43.67 -20.51 -45.50
N SER A 70 42.85 -21.21 -44.72
CA SER A 70 42.07 -20.59 -43.64
C SER A 70 42.98 -19.94 -42.58
N PRO A 71 42.77 -18.67 -42.23
CA PRO A 71 43.51 -18.00 -41.16
C PRO A 71 43.18 -18.61 -39.79
N TRP A 72 42.02 -19.27 -39.64
CA TRP A 72 41.59 -19.93 -38.41
C TRP A 72 42.12 -21.35 -38.25
N LYS A 73 43.00 -21.82 -39.16
CA LYS A 73 43.33 -23.24 -39.32
C LYS A 73 42.09 -24.05 -39.68
N THR A 74 42.26 -25.29 -40.09
CA THR A 74 41.11 -26.10 -40.55
C THR A 74 41.21 -27.53 -40.06
N GLY A 75 40.08 -28.06 -39.58
CA GLY A 75 39.92 -29.42 -39.08
C GLY A 75 39.00 -30.26 -39.95
N SER A 76 38.73 -31.50 -39.53
CA SER A 76 37.63 -32.29 -40.10
C SER A 76 36.29 -31.86 -39.49
N PRO A 77 35.17 -32.05 -40.20
CA PRO A 77 33.83 -31.85 -39.66
C PRO A 77 33.58 -32.55 -38.31
N ASP A 78 34.08 -33.77 -38.12
CA ASP A 78 33.93 -34.50 -36.85
C ASP A 78 34.67 -33.83 -35.69
N ARG A 79 35.88 -33.31 -35.95
CA ARG A 79 36.63 -32.54 -34.95
C ARG A 79 35.90 -31.24 -34.61
N GLN A 80 35.34 -30.57 -35.60
CA GLN A 80 34.54 -29.36 -35.39
C GLN A 80 33.30 -29.66 -34.54
N ALA A 81 32.60 -30.76 -34.80
CA ALA A 81 31.41 -31.15 -34.05
C ALA A 81 31.76 -31.43 -32.58
N ARG A 82 32.76 -32.30 -32.34
CA ARG A 82 33.24 -32.63 -31.00
C ARG A 82 33.65 -31.39 -30.20
N ARG A 83 34.51 -30.55 -30.78
CA ARG A 83 35.03 -29.36 -30.09
C ARG A 83 33.94 -28.34 -29.81
N THR A 84 33.00 -28.15 -30.73
CA THR A 84 31.86 -27.26 -30.50
C THR A 84 31.00 -27.74 -29.32
N THR A 85 30.71 -29.03 -29.22
CA THR A 85 29.95 -29.60 -28.08
C THR A 85 30.72 -29.51 -26.76
N GLU A 86 32.00 -29.88 -26.76
CA GLU A 86 32.88 -29.77 -25.60
C GLU A 86 32.99 -28.31 -25.11
N ALA A 87 33.08 -27.35 -26.01
CA ALA A 87 33.13 -25.92 -25.71
C ALA A 87 31.85 -25.41 -25.03
N LEU A 88 30.68 -25.82 -25.53
CA LEU A 88 29.39 -25.48 -24.90
C LEU A 88 29.30 -26.04 -23.47
N ASN A 89 29.72 -27.29 -23.28
CA ASN A 89 29.70 -27.93 -21.97
C ASN A 89 30.68 -27.25 -21.01
N LEU A 90 31.90 -26.93 -21.46
CA LEU A 90 32.89 -26.22 -20.67
C LEU A 90 32.38 -24.84 -20.25
N ALA A 91 31.80 -24.07 -21.17
CA ALA A 91 31.27 -22.75 -20.90
C ALA A 91 30.12 -22.80 -19.88
N ARG A 92 29.16 -23.70 -20.06
CA ARG A 92 28.03 -23.90 -19.12
C ARG A 92 28.50 -24.27 -17.72
N GLN A 93 29.54 -25.11 -17.61
CA GLN A 93 30.04 -25.58 -16.32
C GLN A 93 30.91 -24.54 -15.60
N ASN A 94 31.74 -23.79 -16.33
CA ASN A 94 32.83 -23.03 -15.73
C ASN A 94 32.68 -21.51 -15.86
N TRP A 95 31.83 -21.02 -16.77
CA TRP A 95 31.76 -19.61 -17.12
C TRP A 95 30.37 -19.01 -16.87
N PRO A 96 29.93 -18.89 -15.60
CA PRO A 96 28.64 -18.29 -15.24
C PRO A 96 28.54 -16.79 -15.59
N TRP A 97 29.65 -16.18 -16.01
CA TRP A 97 29.77 -14.79 -16.47
C TRP A 97 29.67 -14.66 -18.00
N LEU A 98 29.66 -15.76 -18.75
CA LEU A 98 29.48 -15.75 -20.19
C LEU A 98 27.98 -15.73 -20.52
N GLY A 99 27.56 -14.76 -21.34
CA GLY A 99 26.22 -14.67 -21.90
C GLY A 99 26.05 -15.56 -23.14
N PRO A 100 25.28 -15.12 -24.15
CA PRO A 100 25.06 -15.88 -25.38
C PRO A 100 26.37 -16.24 -26.10
N MET A 101 26.38 -17.45 -26.66
CA MET A 101 27.40 -17.91 -27.60
C MET A 101 26.80 -17.96 -29.00
N LEU A 102 27.20 -17.01 -29.84
CA LEU A 102 26.72 -16.88 -31.21
C LEU A 102 27.66 -17.65 -32.15
N ALA A 103 27.12 -18.68 -32.80
CA ALA A 103 27.83 -19.33 -33.90
C ALA A 103 28.09 -18.30 -35.00
N ILE A 104 29.31 -18.29 -35.54
CA ILE A 104 29.73 -17.27 -36.49
C ILE A 104 28.86 -17.22 -37.75
N ARG A 105 28.37 -18.37 -38.25
CA ARG A 105 27.53 -18.45 -39.46
C ARG A 105 26.54 -19.61 -39.42
N TRP A 106 25.32 -19.33 -39.89
CA TRP A 106 24.29 -20.35 -40.09
C TRP A 106 24.54 -21.18 -41.36
N ASP A 107 24.78 -20.51 -42.49
CA ASP A 107 25.03 -21.13 -43.80
C ASP A 107 26.12 -20.37 -44.59
N THR A 108 26.35 -20.79 -45.82
CA THR A 108 27.32 -20.16 -46.74
C THR A 108 26.76 -18.98 -47.56
N THR A 109 25.58 -18.46 -47.23
CA THR A 109 24.96 -17.34 -47.98
C THR A 109 25.83 -16.10 -47.96
N GLY A 110 26.08 -15.51 -49.14
CA GLY A 110 26.87 -14.29 -49.30
C GLY A 110 28.39 -14.49 -49.24
N LEU A 111 28.88 -15.74 -49.27
CA LEU A 111 30.32 -16.06 -49.38
C LEU A 111 30.68 -16.48 -50.79
N GLU A 112 31.86 -16.09 -51.27
CA GLU A 112 32.41 -16.61 -52.53
C GLU A 112 32.76 -18.10 -52.40
N PRO A 113 32.68 -18.92 -53.48
CA PRO A 113 32.92 -20.37 -53.42
C PRO A 113 34.27 -20.78 -52.80
N ASP A 114 35.26 -19.91 -52.88
CA ASP A 114 36.62 -20.10 -52.36
C ASP A 114 36.89 -19.34 -51.05
N ASP A 115 35.86 -18.79 -50.38
CA ASP A 115 36.02 -18.09 -49.10
C ASP A 115 36.21 -19.07 -47.92
N PRO A 116 37.33 -19.00 -47.17
CA PRO A 116 37.61 -19.91 -46.06
C PRO A 116 36.62 -19.81 -44.90
N ALA A 117 35.83 -18.74 -44.79
CA ALA A 117 34.76 -18.61 -43.79
C ALA A 117 33.64 -19.63 -43.99
N ARG A 118 33.52 -20.24 -45.19
CA ARG A 118 32.56 -21.33 -45.47
C ARG A 118 32.73 -22.50 -44.52
N GLY A 119 33.94 -22.75 -44.02
CA GLY A 119 34.22 -23.82 -43.07
C GLY A 119 33.57 -23.65 -41.69
N PHE A 120 32.89 -22.53 -41.42
CA PHE A 120 32.12 -22.34 -40.20
C PHE A 120 30.61 -22.52 -40.36
N ALA A 121 30.11 -22.70 -41.59
CA ALA A 121 28.69 -22.79 -41.85
C ALA A 121 28.08 -24.04 -41.21
N LEU A 122 27.20 -23.84 -40.22
CA LEU A 122 26.59 -24.93 -39.46
C LEU A 122 25.68 -25.82 -40.32
N ARG A 123 24.84 -25.20 -41.16
CA ARG A 123 23.88 -25.89 -42.02
C ARG A 123 24.56 -26.76 -43.08
N ASP A 124 25.71 -26.32 -43.56
CA ASP A 124 26.53 -27.02 -44.55
C ASP A 124 27.39 -28.12 -43.91
N THR A 125 27.32 -28.29 -42.58
CA THR A 125 28.03 -29.33 -41.83
C THR A 125 27.07 -30.12 -40.93
N PRO A 126 26.27 -31.07 -41.49
CA PRO A 126 25.16 -31.72 -40.78
C PRO A 126 25.54 -32.40 -39.45
N ALA A 127 26.74 -32.98 -39.37
CA ALA A 127 27.24 -33.62 -38.15
C ALA A 127 27.41 -32.62 -36.98
N VAL A 128 27.86 -31.40 -37.27
CA VAL A 128 28.04 -30.33 -36.28
C VAL A 128 26.69 -29.81 -35.84
N LEU A 129 25.76 -29.59 -36.79
CA LEU A 129 24.41 -29.15 -36.48
C LEU A 129 23.67 -30.18 -35.61
N ALA A 130 23.78 -31.47 -35.93
CA ALA A 130 23.19 -32.54 -35.12
C ALA A 130 23.79 -32.61 -33.72
N ALA A 131 25.12 -32.50 -33.59
CA ALA A 131 25.80 -32.50 -32.30
C ALA A 131 25.43 -31.27 -31.43
N LEU A 132 25.25 -30.11 -32.06
CA LEU A 132 24.73 -28.90 -31.41
C LEU A 132 23.29 -29.07 -30.96
N GLN A 133 22.41 -29.61 -31.82
CA GLN A 133 21.01 -29.87 -31.50
C GLN A 133 20.89 -30.84 -30.33
N ALA A 134 21.68 -31.91 -30.30
CA ALA A 134 21.74 -32.84 -29.17
C ALA A 134 22.21 -32.16 -27.88
N ALA A 135 23.31 -31.40 -27.93
CA ALA A 135 23.85 -30.69 -26.78
C ALA A 135 22.92 -29.60 -26.21
N ILE A 136 22.03 -29.04 -27.05
CA ILE A 136 21.00 -28.09 -26.62
C ILE A 136 19.78 -28.81 -26.04
N SER A 137 19.37 -29.92 -26.64
CA SER A 137 18.16 -30.66 -26.26
C SER A 137 18.33 -31.48 -24.97
N ASP A 138 19.55 -31.94 -24.67
CA ASP A 138 19.83 -32.80 -23.50
C ASP A 138 19.99 -32.06 -22.16
N SER A 139 19.86 -30.73 -22.13
CA SER A 139 20.06 -29.98 -20.88
C SER A 139 18.81 -30.04 -19.99
N THR A 140 18.77 -31.03 -19.10
CA THR A 140 17.71 -31.19 -18.11
C THR A 140 17.82 -30.25 -16.92
N ILE A 141 18.80 -29.34 -16.87
CA ILE A 141 19.05 -28.38 -15.78
C ILE A 141 19.04 -26.97 -16.34
N ALA A 142 18.23 -26.07 -15.78
CA ALA A 142 18.18 -24.67 -16.18
C ALA A 142 19.39 -23.88 -15.67
N THR A 143 20.14 -23.23 -16.53
CA THR A 143 21.25 -22.31 -16.20
C THR A 143 20.77 -20.85 -16.31
N PRO A 144 21.56 -19.81 -15.98
CA PRO A 144 21.12 -18.43 -16.15
C PRO A 144 20.58 -18.14 -17.56
N GLY A 145 19.34 -17.64 -17.65
CA GLY A 145 18.59 -17.52 -18.91
C GLY A 145 17.06 -17.54 -18.73
N VAL A 146 16.33 -17.42 -19.84
CA VAL A 146 14.86 -17.47 -19.88
C VAL A 146 14.42 -18.72 -20.66
N TYR A 147 13.50 -19.48 -20.10
CA TYR A 147 13.04 -20.76 -20.61
C TYR A 147 11.52 -20.75 -20.83
N PRO A 148 11.03 -21.19 -22.00
CA PRO A 148 9.60 -21.41 -22.22
C PRO A 148 9.07 -22.57 -21.37
N ALA A 149 7.75 -22.65 -21.18
CA ALA A 149 7.17 -23.68 -20.32
C ALA A 149 7.41 -25.11 -20.82
N ASP A 150 7.56 -25.33 -22.12
CA ASP A 150 7.82 -26.65 -22.73
C ASP A 150 9.31 -27.02 -22.78
N HIS A 151 10.19 -26.24 -22.15
CA HIS A 151 11.62 -26.52 -22.15
C HIS A 151 11.97 -27.80 -21.34
N PRO A 152 12.92 -28.65 -21.80
CA PRO A 152 13.28 -29.92 -21.14
C PRO A 152 13.81 -29.81 -19.70
N SER A 153 14.21 -28.62 -19.26
CA SER A 153 14.58 -28.37 -17.86
C SER A 153 13.37 -28.32 -16.91
N GLY A 154 12.15 -28.29 -17.44
CA GLY A 154 10.91 -28.49 -16.68
C GLY A 154 10.43 -29.94 -16.81
N GLN A 155 10.43 -30.66 -15.69
CA GLN A 155 9.99 -32.05 -15.63
C GLN A 155 8.55 -32.10 -15.15
N TYR A 156 7.66 -32.48 -16.05
CA TYR A 156 6.22 -32.57 -15.82
C TYR A 156 5.80 -34.03 -15.61
N ASN A 157 4.82 -34.23 -14.75
CA ASN A 157 4.12 -35.51 -14.69
C ASN A 157 3.07 -35.66 -15.82
N SER A 158 2.39 -36.79 -15.88
CA SER A 158 1.40 -37.08 -16.92
C SER A 158 0.18 -36.14 -16.87
N GLY A 159 -0.25 -35.61 -18.02
CA GLY A 159 -1.53 -34.89 -18.16
C GLY A 159 -1.40 -33.38 -18.41
N TRP A 160 -0.20 -32.81 -18.28
CA TRP A 160 0.06 -31.44 -18.70
C TRP A 160 -0.11 -31.29 -20.21
N ARG A 161 -0.62 -30.14 -20.63
CA ARG A 161 -0.80 -29.81 -22.04
C ARG A 161 0.06 -28.60 -22.40
N PHE A 162 0.60 -28.61 -23.61
CA PHE A 162 1.48 -27.55 -24.11
C PHE A 162 0.91 -26.93 -25.38
N ALA A 163 0.93 -25.61 -25.46
CA ALA A 163 0.59 -24.86 -26.67
C ALA A 163 1.34 -23.54 -26.69
N ALA A 164 1.97 -23.21 -27.81
CA ALA A 164 2.70 -21.95 -28.00
C ALA A 164 3.64 -21.60 -26.83
N ALA A 165 4.47 -22.56 -26.39
CA ALA A 165 5.40 -22.41 -25.26
C ALA A 165 4.74 -22.14 -23.88
N LEU A 166 3.42 -22.30 -23.74
CA LEU A 166 2.69 -22.27 -22.47
C LEU A 166 2.36 -23.68 -22.00
N ALA A 167 2.28 -23.88 -20.69
CA ALA A 167 1.84 -25.12 -20.07
C ALA A 167 0.53 -24.92 -19.29
N ASP A 168 -0.41 -25.83 -19.51
CA ASP A 168 -1.70 -25.87 -18.85
C ASP A 168 -1.78 -26.96 -17.78
N ILE A 169 -2.36 -26.59 -16.64
CA ILE A 169 -2.41 -27.43 -15.43
C ILE A 169 -3.45 -28.55 -15.63
N PRO A 170 -3.11 -29.83 -15.35
CA PRO A 170 -4.05 -30.93 -15.47
C PRO A 170 -5.20 -30.86 -14.45
N ARG A 171 -6.39 -31.33 -14.86
CA ARG A 171 -7.56 -31.44 -13.96
C ARG A 171 -7.40 -32.49 -12.88
N HIS A 172 -6.72 -33.59 -13.17
CA HIS A 172 -6.51 -34.70 -12.24
C HIS A 172 -5.09 -34.67 -11.69
N GLU A 173 -4.92 -35.21 -10.48
CA GLU A 173 -3.60 -35.42 -9.91
C GLU A 173 -2.88 -36.59 -10.59
N PRO A 174 -1.53 -36.59 -10.58
CA PRO A 174 -0.66 -35.60 -9.95
C PRO A 174 -0.53 -34.29 -10.79
N ARG A 175 -0.21 -33.15 -10.18
CA ARG A 175 -0.11 -31.82 -10.87
C ARG A 175 1.20 -31.08 -10.58
N THR A 176 2.32 -31.77 -10.74
CA THR A 176 3.63 -31.34 -10.29
C THR A 176 4.55 -31.03 -11.47
N LEU A 177 5.25 -29.90 -11.36
CA LEU A 177 6.34 -29.45 -12.21
C LEU A 177 7.61 -29.36 -11.36
N THR A 178 8.68 -30.02 -11.80
CA THR A 178 10.00 -29.97 -11.15
C THR A 178 11.00 -29.27 -12.05
N ILE A 179 11.69 -28.25 -11.55
CA ILE A 179 12.69 -27.48 -12.29
C ILE A 179 14.02 -27.57 -11.53
N PRO A 180 14.94 -28.48 -11.92
CA PRO A 180 16.33 -28.38 -11.50
C PRO A 180 17.01 -27.19 -12.19
N PHE A 181 17.75 -26.37 -11.43
CA PHE A 181 18.43 -25.19 -11.95
C PHE A 181 19.78 -24.94 -11.28
N ASN A 182 20.61 -24.10 -11.89
CA ASN A 182 21.87 -23.63 -11.35
C ASN A 182 21.93 -22.10 -11.45
N GLY A 183 21.88 -21.43 -10.31
CA GLY A 183 21.86 -19.97 -10.20
C GLY A 183 21.40 -19.50 -8.82
N THR A 184 21.34 -18.19 -8.59
CA THR A 184 21.02 -17.64 -7.26
C THR A 184 19.58 -17.13 -7.10
N ARG A 185 18.80 -17.08 -8.20
CA ARG A 185 17.39 -16.67 -8.22
C ARG A 185 16.60 -17.42 -9.30
N LEU A 186 15.37 -17.79 -8.97
CA LEU A 186 14.38 -18.39 -9.86
C LEU A 186 13.11 -17.54 -9.90
N ASP A 187 12.73 -17.09 -11.10
CA ASP A 187 11.43 -16.47 -11.37
C ASP A 187 10.55 -17.40 -12.21
N LEU A 188 9.26 -17.42 -11.91
CA LEU A 188 8.24 -18.13 -12.66
C LEU A 188 7.36 -17.14 -13.41
N ALA A 189 7.33 -17.24 -14.74
CA ALA A 189 6.41 -16.48 -15.57
C ALA A 189 5.04 -17.15 -15.57
N VAL A 190 4.01 -16.43 -15.10
CA VAL A 190 2.64 -16.93 -15.00
C VAL A 190 1.65 -16.01 -15.70
N ASN A 191 0.65 -16.61 -16.35
CA ASN A 191 -0.54 -15.92 -16.81
C ASN A 191 -1.58 -16.00 -15.70
N ARG A 192 -1.87 -14.88 -15.04
CA ARG A 192 -2.85 -14.82 -13.97
C ARG A 192 -4.21 -14.43 -14.52
N GLY A 193 -5.28 -14.67 -13.77
CA GLY A 193 -6.61 -14.30 -14.24
C GLY A 193 -7.71 -14.41 -13.20
N SER A 194 -8.93 -14.12 -13.63
CA SER A 194 -10.14 -14.12 -12.80
C SER A 194 -10.64 -15.54 -12.50
N TYR A 195 -9.77 -16.39 -11.95
CA TYR A 195 -10.04 -17.81 -11.61
C TYR A 195 -9.26 -18.24 -10.36
N ARG A 196 -9.76 -19.27 -9.66
CA ARG A 196 -9.06 -19.86 -8.50
C ARG A 196 -7.88 -20.72 -8.95
N GLY A 197 -6.70 -20.41 -8.44
CA GLY A 197 -5.50 -21.19 -8.70
C GLY A 197 -4.39 -20.84 -7.72
N TYR A 198 -3.72 -21.86 -7.22
CA TYR A 198 -2.59 -21.78 -6.31
C TYR A 198 -1.47 -22.68 -6.80
N LEU A 199 -0.22 -22.22 -6.68
CA LEU A 199 0.95 -23.05 -6.91
C LEU A 199 1.71 -23.17 -5.59
N TRP A 200 1.80 -24.38 -5.04
CA TRP A 200 2.61 -24.71 -3.87
C TRP A 200 4.04 -24.93 -4.31
N VAL A 201 4.99 -24.19 -3.75
CA VAL A 201 6.37 -24.18 -4.24
C VAL A 201 7.33 -24.57 -3.12
N THR A 202 8.27 -25.46 -3.40
CA THR A 202 9.42 -25.75 -2.52
C THR A 202 10.72 -25.57 -3.29
N ILE A 203 11.78 -25.20 -2.57
CA ILE A 203 13.15 -25.09 -3.07
C ILE A 203 14.01 -25.98 -2.18
N ASP A 204 14.67 -26.97 -2.78
CA ASP A 204 15.51 -27.96 -2.09
C ASP A 204 14.78 -28.66 -0.92
N GLY A 205 13.49 -28.92 -1.10
CA GLY A 205 12.62 -29.55 -0.09
C GLY A 205 12.12 -28.63 1.02
N GLY A 206 12.62 -27.40 1.12
CA GLY A 206 12.14 -26.36 2.02
C GLY A 206 11.16 -25.39 1.35
N PRO A 207 10.48 -24.52 2.11
CA PRO A 207 9.66 -23.48 1.53
C PRO A 207 10.51 -22.48 0.73
N ALA A 208 9.95 -21.98 -0.37
CA ALA A 208 10.58 -20.99 -1.24
C ALA A 208 10.70 -19.65 -0.50
N ASN A 209 11.93 -19.12 -0.42
CA ASN A 209 12.27 -18.02 0.49
C ASN A 209 11.81 -16.63 0.02
N ALA A 210 11.27 -16.51 -1.20
CA ALA A 210 10.72 -15.26 -1.72
C ALA A 210 9.17 -15.23 -1.72
N LEU A 211 8.52 -16.27 -1.19
CA LEU A 211 7.07 -16.42 -1.20
C LEU A 211 6.47 -16.36 0.22
N PRO A 212 5.21 -15.90 0.36
CA PRO A 212 4.50 -15.95 1.63
C PRO A 212 4.23 -17.39 2.06
N LEU A 213 4.20 -17.63 3.37
CA LEU A 213 3.96 -18.95 3.97
C LEU A 213 2.55 -19.04 4.54
N ASP A 214 1.80 -20.09 4.21
CA ASP A 214 0.48 -20.36 4.81
C ASP A 214 0.58 -20.73 6.31
N SER A 215 -0.56 -20.98 6.95
CA SER A 215 -0.62 -21.37 8.36
C SER A 215 0.06 -22.71 8.68
N GLN A 216 0.40 -23.52 7.66
CA GLN A 216 1.11 -24.79 7.79
C GLN A 216 2.60 -24.66 7.43
N GLY A 217 3.08 -23.45 7.11
CA GLY A 217 4.47 -23.19 6.75
C GLY A 217 4.81 -23.48 5.28
N ARG A 218 3.80 -23.66 4.40
CA ARG A 218 3.98 -23.92 2.97
C ARG A 218 3.99 -22.63 2.18
N SER A 219 4.97 -22.46 1.30
CA SER A 219 5.05 -21.34 0.36
C SER A 219 4.14 -21.53 -0.85
N TYR A 220 3.52 -20.45 -1.30
CA TYR A 220 2.57 -20.50 -2.41
C TYR A 220 2.57 -19.25 -3.28
N VAL A 221 2.06 -19.42 -4.49
CA VAL A 221 1.75 -18.37 -5.47
C VAL A 221 0.26 -18.33 -5.73
N VAL A 222 -0.33 -17.13 -5.77
CA VAL A 222 -1.74 -16.92 -6.11
C VAL A 222 -1.88 -16.60 -7.59
N LEU A 223 -2.72 -17.36 -8.31
CA LEU A 223 -2.98 -17.15 -9.75
C LEU A 223 -4.16 -16.20 -10.03
N TYR A 224 -4.83 -15.71 -8.99
CA TYR A 224 -5.85 -14.67 -9.14
C TYR A 224 -5.25 -13.39 -9.69
N ASP A 225 -5.85 -12.85 -10.74
CA ASP A 225 -5.70 -11.44 -11.04
C ASP A 225 -6.93 -10.93 -11.81
N PRO A 226 -7.70 -9.96 -11.27
CA PRO A 226 -8.83 -9.40 -12.00
C PRO A 226 -8.40 -8.68 -13.28
N LEU A 227 -7.13 -8.24 -13.38
CA LEU A 227 -6.58 -7.54 -14.55
C LEU A 227 -6.04 -8.50 -15.63
N ARG A 228 -5.99 -9.81 -15.34
CA ARG A 228 -5.45 -10.85 -16.25
C ARG A 228 -4.04 -10.55 -16.74
N GLU A 229 -3.19 -10.04 -15.85
CA GLU A 229 -1.81 -9.71 -16.18
C GLU A 229 -0.92 -10.96 -16.20
N SER A 230 -0.04 -11.02 -17.21
CA SER A 230 1.10 -11.93 -17.21
C SER A 230 2.24 -11.30 -16.43
N THR A 231 2.81 -12.02 -15.47
CA THR A 231 3.86 -11.48 -14.60
C THR A 231 4.88 -12.53 -14.23
N ALA A 232 6.11 -12.09 -13.95
CA ALA A 232 7.18 -12.92 -13.43
C ALA A 232 7.19 -12.83 -11.90
N ILE A 233 6.97 -13.97 -11.23
CA ILE A 233 6.93 -14.07 -9.78
C ILE A 233 8.24 -14.70 -9.32
N THR A 234 8.97 -13.99 -8.46
CA THR A 234 10.19 -14.53 -7.84
C THR A 234 9.82 -15.62 -6.85
N LEU A 235 10.21 -16.85 -7.16
CA LEU A 235 10.00 -18.00 -6.28
C LEU A 235 11.10 -18.07 -5.21
N ALA A 236 12.33 -17.83 -5.62
CA ALA A 236 13.50 -17.92 -4.75
C ALA A 236 14.55 -16.90 -5.16
N ARG A 237 15.27 -16.36 -4.17
CA ARG A 237 16.35 -15.38 -4.41
C ARG A 237 17.44 -15.46 -3.34
N ASN A 238 18.58 -14.84 -3.58
CA ASN A 238 19.74 -14.88 -2.67
C ASN A 238 20.15 -16.33 -2.29
N LEU A 239 19.94 -17.28 -3.20
CA LEU A 239 20.43 -18.65 -3.01
C LEU A 239 21.95 -18.69 -3.18
N PRO A 240 22.66 -19.62 -2.53
CA PRO A 240 24.06 -19.89 -2.84
C PRO A 240 24.25 -20.14 -4.34
N LEU A 241 25.38 -19.74 -4.92
CA LEU A 241 25.66 -20.09 -6.32
C LEU A 241 25.87 -21.61 -6.42
N GLY A 242 24.98 -22.31 -7.12
CA GLY A 242 25.07 -23.75 -7.29
C GLY A 242 23.76 -24.39 -7.77
N PRO A 243 23.72 -25.74 -7.79
CA PRO A 243 22.54 -26.48 -8.19
C PRO A 243 21.45 -26.44 -7.12
N HIS A 244 20.21 -26.24 -7.56
CA HIS A 244 18.99 -26.20 -6.77
C HIS A 244 17.86 -26.95 -7.48
N GLN A 245 16.83 -27.31 -6.74
CA GLN A 245 15.63 -27.94 -7.28
C GLN A 245 14.38 -27.22 -6.79
N ALA A 246 13.59 -26.70 -7.73
CA ALA A 246 12.25 -26.21 -7.45
C ALA A 246 11.20 -27.28 -7.74
N GLN A 247 10.26 -27.48 -6.82
CA GLN A 247 9.10 -28.33 -7.03
C GLN A 247 7.83 -27.49 -6.86
N ILE A 248 6.98 -27.52 -7.88
CA ILE A 248 5.76 -26.73 -7.98
C ILE A 248 4.58 -27.68 -8.09
N THR A 249 3.63 -27.62 -7.17
CA THR A 249 2.40 -28.43 -7.18
C THR A 249 1.19 -27.52 -7.31
N ALA A 250 0.42 -27.70 -8.38
CA ALA A 250 -0.71 -26.83 -8.69
C ALA A 250 -2.03 -27.29 -8.05
N GLU A 251 -2.83 -26.34 -7.59
CA GLU A 251 -4.21 -26.52 -7.11
C GLU A 251 -5.11 -25.49 -7.81
N GLY A 252 -5.96 -25.91 -8.76
CA GLY A 252 -6.75 -24.98 -9.57
C GLY A 252 -6.07 -24.62 -10.89
N GLY A 253 -6.57 -23.57 -11.56
CA GLY A 253 -5.94 -23.01 -12.76
C GLY A 253 -5.97 -23.86 -14.04
N TRP A 254 -6.70 -24.98 -14.08
CA TRP A 254 -6.82 -25.82 -15.28
C TRP A 254 -7.57 -25.10 -16.41
N GLY A 255 -7.10 -25.28 -17.64
CA GLY A 255 -7.67 -24.63 -18.83
C GLY A 255 -7.35 -23.14 -18.95
N GLN A 256 -6.38 -22.64 -18.15
CA GLN A 256 -6.01 -21.22 -18.11
C GLN A 256 -4.65 -20.94 -18.73
N TRP A 257 -3.86 -21.97 -19.09
CA TRP A 257 -2.50 -21.80 -19.63
C TRP A 257 -1.61 -20.97 -18.69
N ALA A 258 -1.67 -21.33 -17.40
CA ALA A 258 -1.18 -20.50 -16.31
C ALA A 258 0.35 -20.38 -16.26
N ILE A 259 1.11 -21.34 -16.80
CA ILE A 259 2.58 -21.33 -16.76
C ILE A 259 3.11 -20.91 -18.13
N ALA A 260 3.84 -19.80 -18.18
CA ALA A 260 4.46 -19.28 -19.40
C ALA A 260 5.94 -19.66 -19.53
N GLY A 261 6.61 -19.95 -18.42
CA GLY A 261 8.02 -20.31 -18.40
C GLY A 261 8.70 -19.93 -17.09
N TRP A 262 10.02 -19.93 -17.08
CA TRP A 262 10.82 -19.52 -15.93
C TRP A 262 12.12 -18.87 -16.35
N SER A 263 12.72 -18.10 -15.46
CA SER A 263 14.05 -17.53 -15.66
C SER A 263 14.96 -17.74 -14.48
N ILE A 264 16.22 -18.03 -14.76
CA ILE A 264 17.29 -18.20 -13.78
C ILE A 264 18.23 -17.00 -13.87
N ILE A 265 18.53 -16.41 -12.72
CA ILE A 265 19.36 -15.21 -12.63
C ILE A 265 20.45 -15.45 -11.58
N ASN A 266 21.65 -14.95 -11.86
CA ASN A 266 22.69 -14.77 -10.84
C ASN A 266 22.55 -13.35 -10.26
N GLU A 267 21.70 -13.20 -9.25
CA GLU A 267 21.50 -11.93 -8.53
C GLU A 267 22.79 -11.41 -7.91
N ILE A 268 22.95 -10.09 -7.97
CA ILE A 268 24.00 -9.34 -7.28
C ILE A 268 23.33 -8.62 -6.11
N ASP A 269 23.98 -8.63 -4.94
CA ASP A 269 23.49 -7.90 -3.77
C ASP A 269 23.61 -6.38 -4.00
N VAL A 270 22.47 -5.76 -4.32
CA VAL A 270 22.35 -4.30 -4.53
C VAL A 270 21.83 -3.56 -3.29
N ALA A 271 21.69 -4.23 -2.14
CA ALA A 271 21.14 -3.60 -0.93
C ALA A 271 21.92 -2.34 -0.53
N PHE A 272 23.25 -2.36 -0.66
CA PHE A 272 24.11 -1.22 -0.39
C PHE A 272 23.76 0.03 -1.23
N TYR A 273 23.45 -0.14 -2.52
CA TYR A 273 23.14 0.96 -3.42
C TYR A 273 21.74 1.53 -3.17
N GLN A 274 20.78 0.69 -2.81
CA GLN A 274 19.43 1.13 -2.43
C GLN A 274 19.48 2.05 -1.19
N TRP A 275 20.22 1.65 -0.15
CA TRP A 275 20.46 2.51 1.03
C TRP A 275 21.14 3.84 0.68
N GLY A 276 22.10 3.83 -0.25
CA GLY A 276 22.75 5.04 -0.74
C GLY A 276 21.79 6.03 -1.42
N LEU A 277 20.88 5.53 -2.27
CA LEU A 277 19.88 6.37 -2.94
C LEU A 277 18.86 6.96 -1.95
N ILE A 278 18.45 6.19 -0.94
CA ILE A 278 17.53 6.65 0.11
C ILE A 278 18.16 7.79 0.91
N ILE A 279 19.42 7.64 1.33
CA ILE A 279 20.15 8.69 2.06
C ILE A 279 20.29 9.95 1.21
N ALA A 280 20.62 9.81 -0.08
CA ALA A 280 20.72 10.94 -1.00
C ALA A 280 19.38 11.68 -1.17
N GLY A 281 18.26 10.94 -1.27
CA GLY A 281 16.92 11.50 -1.34
C GLY A 281 16.54 12.27 -0.06
N ILE A 282 16.89 11.75 1.12
CA ILE A 282 16.69 12.45 2.40
C ILE A 282 17.49 13.76 2.44
N ILE A 283 18.75 13.75 2.00
CA ILE A 283 19.60 14.96 1.95
C ILE A 283 19.00 16.00 0.98
N ALA A 284 18.51 15.58 -0.18
CA ALA A 284 17.86 16.47 -1.14
C ALA A 284 16.56 17.10 -0.58
N ALA A 285 15.74 16.32 0.13
CA ALA A 285 14.52 16.81 0.76
C ALA A 285 14.82 17.83 1.88
N LEU A 286 15.83 17.56 2.72
CA LEU A 286 16.26 18.46 3.80
C LEU A 286 16.86 19.77 3.27
N SER A 287 17.48 19.75 2.09
CA SER A 287 18.04 20.94 1.43
C SER A 287 17.02 21.77 0.64
N GLY A 288 15.79 21.29 0.44
CA GLY A 288 14.67 22.06 -0.12
C GLY A 288 13.99 23.00 0.89
N ILE A 289 14.18 22.77 2.19
CA ILE A 289 13.58 23.56 3.29
C ILE A 289 14.02 25.05 3.26
N PRO A 290 15.30 25.39 3.02
CA PRO A 290 15.74 26.78 2.83
C PRO A 290 15.14 27.47 1.60
N LEU A 291 14.89 26.72 0.52
CA LEU A 291 14.29 27.26 -0.71
C LEU A 291 12.81 27.60 -0.49
N LEU A 292 12.08 26.72 0.22
CA LEU A 292 10.69 26.97 0.64
C LEU A 292 10.63 28.17 1.61
N TYR A 293 11.58 28.27 2.54
CA TYR A 293 11.72 29.43 3.44
C TYR A 293 12.01 30.73 2.68
N MET A 294 12.85 30.71 1.64
CA MET A 294 13.11 31.87 0.77
C MET A 294 11.88 32.28 -0.05
N LEU A 295 11.13 31.31 -0.60
CA LEU A 295 9.89 31.56 -1.33
C LEU A 295 8.83 32.22 -0.43
N ILE A 296 8.67 31.74 0.80
CA ILE A 296 7.76 32.30 1.81
C ILE A 296 8.18 33.73 2.20
N LYS A 297 9.50 33.98 2.37
CA LYS A 297 10.03 35.29 2.76
C LYS A 297 9.80 36.38 1.70
N ASN A 298 9.82 36.03 0.41
CA ASN A 298 9.68 36.99 -0.70
C ASN A 298 8.22 37.30 -1.07
N PHE A 299 7.24 36.52 -0.59
CA PHE A 299 5.81 36.73 -0.88
C PHE A 299 5.15 37.87 -0.08
N GLY A 300 5.83 38.39 0.95
CA GLY A 300 5.26 39.36 1.90
C GLY A 300 4.94 40.77 1.37
N ARG A 301 5.30 41.12 0.12
CA ARG A 301 4.95 42.43 -0.49
C ARG A 301 3.57 42.45 -1.14
N ILE A 302 3.21 41.38 -1.84
CA ILE A 302 1.89 41.24 -2.51
C ILE A 302 0.78 41.11 -1.46
N LEU A 303 1.04 40.37 -0.38
CA LEU A 303 0.04 40.17 0.66
C LEU A 303 -0.23 41.43 1.52
N ARG A 304 0.77 42.30 1.76
CA ARG A 304 0.56 43.60 2.45
C ARG A 304 -0.35 44.55 1.67
N PHE A 305 -0.37 44.43 0.34
CA PHE A 305 -1.27 45.17 -0.53
C PHE A 305 -2.72 44.66 -0.46
N ILE A 306 -2.92 43.35 -0.24
CA ILE A 306 -4.25 42.74 -0.05
C ILE A 306 -4.78 43.05 1.36
N ALA A 307 -3.93 42.97 2.38
CA ALA A 307 -4.24 43.25 3.78
C ALA A 307 -4.91 44.62 4.01
N SER A 308 -4.41 45.66 3.33
CA SER A 308 -4.90 47.03 3.45
C SER A 308 -6.29 47.24 2.83
N ARG A 309 -6.75 46.34 1.96
CA ARG A 309 -8.10 46.37 1.35
C ARG A 309 -9.14 45.57 2.13
N VAL A 310 -8.73 44.75 3.09
CA VAL A 310 -9.59 43.82 3.81
C VAL A 310 -10.14 44.36 5.14
N ALA A 311 -9.75 45.56 5.55
CA ALA A 311 -10.27 46.24 6.74
C ALA A 311 -11.82 46.43 6.75
N PHE A 312 -12.50 46.20 5.62
CA PHE A 312 -13.97 46.15 5.52
C PHE A 312 -14.58 44.83 6.05
N PHE A 313 -13.94 43.68 5.83
CA PHE A 313 -14.48 42.37 6.23
C PHE A 313 -14.58 42.23 7.76
N TYR A 314 -13.58 42.72 8.50
CA TYR A 314 -13.58 42.74 9.97
C TYR A 314 -14.61 43.69 10.58
N LYS A 315 -15.20 44.61 9.79
CA LYS A 315 -16.27 45.50 10.25
C LYS A 315 -17.67 44.89 10.12
N LEU A 316 -17.80 43.76 9.41
CA LEU A 316 -19.07 43.06 9.24
C LEU A 316 -19.41 42.25 10.50
N ASP A 317 -20.70 42.06 10.76
CA ASP A 317 -21.17 41.14 11.79
C ASP A 317 -20.61 39.72 11.56
N GLU A 318 -20.27 39.03 12.64
CA GLU A 318 -19.64 37.71 12.57
C GLU A 318 -20.50 36.67 11.82
N ARG A 319 -21.83 36.75 11.92
CA ARG A 319 -22.74 35.84 11.20
C ARG A 319 -22.68 36.10 9.71
N VAL A 320 -22.56 37.36 9.31
CA VAL A 320 -22.41 37.74 7.90
C VAL A 320 -21.06 37.25 7.36
N GLN A 321 -19.98 37.39 8.13
CA GLN A 321 -18.67 36.85 7.75
C GLN A 321 -18.73 35.32 7.56
N PHE A 322 -19.41 34.60 8.46
CA PHE A 322 -19.57 33.15 8.33
C PHE A 322 -20.41 32.77 7.11
N ILE A 323 -21.54 33.43 6.85
CA ILE A 323 -22.38 33.18 5.67
C ILE A 323 -21.59 33.43 4.38
N LEU A 324 -20.81 34.52 4.33
CA LEU A 324 -19.94 34.83 3.18
C LEU A 324 -18.84 33.78 2.97
N THR A 325 -18.41 33.10 4.03
CA THR A 325 -17.39 32.03 3.95
C THR A 325 -18.02 30.68 3.59
N ALA A 326 -19.18 30.36 4.18
CA ALA A 326 -19.88 29.10 3.97
C ALA A 326 -20.54 29.01 2.59
N THR A 327 -21.04 30.13 2.05
CA THR A 327 -21.74 30.14 0.74
C THR A 327 -20.84 29.68 -0.41
N PRO A 328 -19.59 30.16 -0.56
CA PRO A 328 -18.66 29.61 -1.56
C PRO A 328 -18.32 28.14 -1.33
N ALA A 329 -18.16 27.70 -0.08
CA ALA A 329 -17.87 26.30 0.23
C ALA A 329 -19.03 25.37 -0.16
N VAL A 330 -20.28 25.78 0.12
CA VAL A 330 -21.49 25.07 -0.33
C VAL A 330 -21.63 25.13 -1.85
N GLY A 331 -21.36 26.28 -2.47
CA GLY A 331 -21.36 26.42 -3.93
C GLY A 331 -20.40 25.43 -4.61
N LEU A 332 -19.19 25.26 -4.07
CA LEU A 332 -18.19 24.30 -4.56
C LEU A 332 -18.59 22.83 -4.39
N TYR A 333 -19.54 22.54 -3.50
CA TYR A 333 -20.09 21.20 -3.36
C TYR A 333 -21.04 20.85 -4.53
N PHE A 334 -21.77 21.84 -5.03
CA PHE A 334 -22.76 21.65 -6.11
C PHE A 334 -22.26 22.04 -7.50
N ASP A 335 -21.23 22.88 -7.60
CA ASP A 335 -20.66 23.35 -8.86
C ASP A 335 -19.14 23.09 -8.93
N SER A 336 -18.75 22.11 -9.74
CA SER A 336 -17.37 21.80 -10.12
C SER A 336 -16.98 22.36 -11.50
N GLY A 337 -17.84 23.21 -12.08
CA GLY A 337 -17.73 23.75 -13.43
C GLY A 337 -17.12 25.15 -13.48
N HIS A 338 -17.73 26.03 -14.28
CA HIS A 338 -17.15 27.31 -14.68
C HIS A 338 -16.98 28.32 -13.53
N PHE A 339 -17.82 28.26 -12.49
CA PHE A 339 -17.71 29.19 -11.35
C PHE A 339 -16.80 28.68 -10.24
N ALA A 340 -16.35 27.42 -10.29
CA ALA A 340 -15.50 26.85 -9.25
C ALA A 340 -14.21 27.66 -8.99
N PRO A 341 -13.49 28.22 -9.98
CA PRO A 341 -12.33 29.08 -9.71
C PRO A 341 -12.69 30.37 -8.96
N LEU A 342 -13.84 30.98 -9.27
CA LEU A 342 -14.34 32.18 -8.59
C LEU A 342 -14.69 31.85 -7.13
N LEU A 343 -15.43 30.76 -6.91
CA LEU A 343 -15.82 30.32 -5.58
C LEU A 343 -14.60 29.92 -4.74
N LEU A 344 -13.60 29.25 -5.34
CA LEU A 344 -12.32 28.96 -4.69
C LEU A 344 -11.56 30.24 -4.32
N GLY A 345 -11.54 31.25 -5.20
CA GLY A 345 -10.92 32.54 -4.93
C GLY A 345 -11.59 33.27 -3.77
N LEU A 346 -12.93 33.32 -3.74
CA LEU A 346 -13.71 33.91 -2.65
C LEU A 346 -13.48 33.16 -1.33
N LEU A 347 -13.53 31.83 -1.37
CA LEU A 347 -13.28 30.98 -0.21
C LEU A 347 -11.86 31.19 0.34
N ALA A 348 -10.85 31.22 -0.53
CA ALA A 348 -9.46 31.48 -0.15
C ALA A 348 -9.33 32.84 0.53
N ILE A 349 -9.93 33.90 -0.02
CA ILE A 349 -9.92 35.23 0.61
C ILE A 349 -10.58 35.20 1.98
N CYS A 350 -11.76 34.61 2.13
CA CYS A 350 -12.45 34.54 3.42
C CYS A 350 -11.64 33.76 4.48
N LEU A 351 -11.05 32.63 4.09
CA LEU A 351 -10.29 31.77 5.00
C LEU A 351 -8.89 32.32 5.33
N LEU A 352 -8.32 33.15 4.47
CA LEU A 352 -7.10 33.91 4.80
C LEU A 352 -7.34 34.86 5.99
N LEU A 353 -8.57 35.28 6.23
CA LEU A 353 -8.95 36.28 7.24
C LEU A 353 -9.57 35.68 8.49
N ARG A 354 -10.35 34.61 8.31
CA ARG A 354 -11.02 33.85 9.36
C ARG A 354 -10.70 32.36 9.20
N PRO A 355 -9.44 31.96 9.47
CA PRO A 355 -9.04 30.57 9.32
C PRO A 355 -9.76 29.66 10.34
N ASP A 356 -10.37 30.21 11.40
CA ASP A 356 -11.23 29.51 12.35
C ASP A 356 -12.53 29.00 11.70
N PHE A 357 -13.12 29.76 10.77
CA PHE A 357 -14.28 29.31 10.01
C PHE A 357 -13.96 28.12 9.11
N GLY A 358 -12.73 28.05 8.62
CA GLY A 358 -12.27 26.90 7.86
C GLY A 358 -12.27 25.62 8.69
N LEU A 359 -11.91 25.68 9.98
CA LEU A 359 -11.99 24.53 10.88
C LEU A 359 -13.43 24.07 11.11
N VAL A 360 -14.34 25.03 11.29
CA VAL A 360 -15.77 24.78 11.45
C VAL A 360 -16.35 24.12 10.19
N LEU A 361 -16.01 24.65 9.01
CA LEU A 361 -16.42 24.08 7.73
C LEU A 361 -15.84 22.68 7.51
N ILE A 362 -14.58 22.46 7.84
CA ILE A 362 -13.95 21.12 7.79
C ILE A 362 -14.75 20.15 8.67
N ALA A 363 -14.96 20.48 9.96
CA ALA A 363 -15.66 19.63 10.91
C ALA A 363 -17.11 19.30 10.48
N PHE A 364 -17.82 20.27 9.89
CA PHE A 364 -19.15 20.03 9.32
C PHE A 364 -19.10 19.17 8.05
N SER A 365 -18.12 19.42 7.17
CA SER A 365 -18.00 18.76 5.85
C SER A 365 -17.48 17.33 5.92
N LEU A 366 -17.04 16.82 7.07
CA LEU A 366 -16.51 15.45 7.18
C LEU A 366 -17.55 14.40 6.75
N SER A 367 -18.84 14.66 6.96
CA SER A 367 -19.93 13.79 6.50
C SER A 367 -20.35 14.05 5.05
N PHE A 368 -19.76 15.02 4.37
CA PHE A 368 -20.19 15.51 3.05
C PHE A 368 -19.01 15.63 2.08
N LEU A 369 -18.03 14.73 2.15
CA LEU A 369 -16.89 14.76 1.23
C LEU A 369 -17.38 14.42 -0.19
N PRO A 370 -17.29 15.36 -1.16
CA PRO A 370 -17.67 15.06 -2.54
C PRO A 370 -16.65 14.10 -3.16
N ASP A 371 -17.15 13.14 -3.95
CA ASP A 371 -16.33 12.15 -4.66
C ASP A 371 -15.45 12.78 -5.75
N GLN A 372 -15.75 14.01 -6.18
CA GLN A 372 -15.01 14.71 -7.23
C GLN A 372 -14.34 16.00 -6.73
N PRO A 373 -13.14 16.31 -7.23
CA PRO A 373 -12.49 17.58 -6.93
C PRO A 373 -13.32 18.75 -7.50
N PRO A 374 -13.36 19.91 -6.83
CA PRO A 374 -14.10 21.08 -7.28
C PRO A 374 -13.54 21.68 -8.58
N THR A 375 -12.29 21.38 -8.95
CA THR A 375 -11.78 21.70 -10.28
C THR A 375 -10.96 20.54 -10.85
N PRO A 376 -11.13 20.20 -12.14
CA PRO A 376 -10.30 19.19 -12.81
C PRO A 376 -8.83 19.62 -12.95
N LEU A 377 -8.53 20.92 -12.81
CA LEU A 377 -7.18 21.48 -12.95
C LEU A 377 -6.25 21.19 -11.76
N LEU A 378 -6.80 21.06 -10.54
CA LEU A 378 -5.98 21.01 -9.33
C LEU A 378 -5.95 19.64 -8.62
N ASN A 379 -6.86 18.71 -8.92
CA ASN A 379 -6.96 17.40 -8.26
C ASN A 379 -6.83 17.46 -6.71
N ILE A 380 -7.42 18.50 -6.12
CA ILE A 380 -7.45 18.81 -4.69
C ILE A 380 -8.93 18.77 -4.28
N SER A 381 -9.29 17.99 -3.26
CA SER A 381 -10.67 17.94 -2.75
C SER A 381 -11.09 19.24 -2.06
N LEU A 382 -12.39 19.49 -1.89
CA LEU A 382 -12.89 20.65 -1.12
C LEU A 382 -12.31 20.66 0.30
N LEU A 383 -12.19 19.49 0.94
CA LEU A 383 -11.58 19.35 2.26
C LEU A 383 -10.13 19.81 2.28
N GLU A 384 -9.34 19.41 1.29
CA GLU A 384 -7.95 19.83 1.16
C GLU A 384 -7.84 21.33 0.85
N ALA A 385 -8.74 21.88 0.03
CA ALA A 385 -8.78 23.32 -0.23
C ALA A 385 -9.09 24.11 1.06
N LEU A 386 -10.11 23.69 1.83
CA LEU A 386 -10.43 24.28 3.13
C LEU A 386 -9.22 24.22 4.08
N LEU A 387 -8.54 23.07 4.13
CA LEU A 387 -7.36 22.90 4.97
C LEU A 387 -6.21 23.81 4.53
N LEU A 388 -5.85 23.80 3.25
CA LEU A 388 -4.76 24.60 2.68
C LEU A 388 -5.00 26.11 2.88
N PHE A 389 -6.21 26.59 2.61
CA PHE A 389 -6.55 28.00 2.78
C PHE A 389 -6.57 28.41 4.26
N SER A 390 -7.03 27.54 5.16
CA SER A 390 -6.98 27.78 6.61
C SER A 390 -5.55 27.79 7.14
N THR A 391 -4.70 26.88 6.65
CA THR A 391 -3.26 26.87 6.98
C THR A 391 -2.59 28.14 6.46
N ALA A 392 -2.87 28.54 5.23
CA ALA A 392 -2.36 29.79 4.67
C ALA A 392 -2.84 31.01 5.48
N GLY A 393 -4.10 31.05 5.92
CA GLY A 393 -4.65 32.10 6.76
C GLY A 393 -4.02 32.18 8.14
N LEU A 394 -3.69 31.04 8.75
CA LEU A 394 -2.93 31.01 10.00
C LEU A 394 -1.49 31.54 9.80
N ILE A 395 -0.77 31.02 8.79
CA ILE A 395 0.59 31.48 8.48
C ILE A 395 0.59 32.98 8.21
N TRP A 396 -0.39 33.46 7.44
CA TRP A 396 -0.61 34.87 7.18
C TRP A 396 -0.78 35.67 8.48
N SER A 397 -1.69 35.25 9.36
CA SER A 397 -1.96 35.88 10.66
C SER A 397 -0.71 35.96 11.55
N LEU A 398 0.14 34.92 11.51
CA LEU A 398 1.40 34.87 12.25
C LEU A 398 2.45 35.82 11.68
N VAL A 399 2.55 35.95 10.35
CA VAL A 399 3.54 36.77 9.66
C VAL A 399 3.14 38.25 9.62
N SER A 400 1.84 38.58 9.60
CA SER A 400 1.33 39.94 9.41
C SER A 400 1.28 40.82 10.67
N LEU A 401 1.73 40.32 11.84
CA LEU A 401 1.90 41.06 13.11
C LEU A 401 0.80 42.11 13.41
N GLN A 402 -0.44 41.66 13.60
CA GLN A 402 -1.49 42.45 14.29
C GLN A 402 -2.13 41.75 15.51
N HIS A 403 -1.88 40.45 15.77
CA HIS A 403 -2.31 39.76 17.00
C HIS A 403 -1.17 38.94 17.64
N SER A 404 -0.75 39.38 18.82
CA SER A 404 0.45 38.97 19.57
C SER A 404 0.23 37.77 20.53
N THR A 405 -0.64 36.81 20.23
CA THR A 405 -1.08 35.83 21.24
C THR A 405 -1.01 34.36 20.83
N TYR A 406 -0.27 34.01 19.77
CA TYR A 406 -0.06 32.62 19.38
C TYR A 406 1.14 32.01 20.12
N ILE A 407 0.89 31.39 21.27
CA ILE A 407 1.92 30.70 22.07
C ILE A 407 2.09 29.26 21.56
N VAL A 408 3.24 28.96 20.97
CA VAL A 408 3.63 27.60 20.55
C VAL A 408 4.36 26.92 21.72
N HIS A 409 3.67 26.06 22.48
CA HIS A 409 4.31 25.27 23.54
C HIS A 409 4.81 23.89 23.05
N ARG A 410 6.05 23.56 23.42
CA ARG A 410 6.85 22.40 22.97
C ARG A 410 6.87 21.25 24.00
N SER A 411 6.78 20.01 23.53
CA SER A 411 7.95 19.09 23.46
C SER A 411 7.56 17.64 23.11
N LEU A 412 6.51 17.07 23.70
CA LEU A 412 6.05 15.68 23.39
C LEU A 412 5.02 15.61 22.26
N PHE A 413 4.34 16.72 22.01
CA PHE A 413 3.34 16.86 20.97
C PHE A 413 3.98 16.63 19.60
N ILE A 414 4.99 17.41 19.23
CA ILE A 414 5.62 17.40 17.90
C ILE A 414 6.18 16.02 17.52
N ILE A 415 6.67 15.22 18.47
CA ILE A 415 7.33 13.96 18.18
C ILE A 415 6.35 12.96 17.53
N HIS A 416 5.21 12.66 18.14
CA HIS A 416 4.29 11.65 17.61
C HIS A 416 3.71 12.02 16.23
N TYR A 417 3.35 13.28 16.01
CA TYR A 417 2.87 13.75 14.71
C TYR A 417 3.95 13.75 13.65
N SER A 418 5.15 14.24 13.99
CA SER A 418 6.27 14.26 13.05
C SER A 418 6.69 12.84 12.71
N SER A 419 6.74 11.93 13.70
CA SER A 419 6.97 10.51 13.48
C SER A 419 5.90 9.89 12.59
N PHE A 420 4.63 10.25 12.76
CA PHE A 420 3.55 9.73 11.92
C PHE A 420 3.64 10.22 10.47
N ILE A 421 3.90 11.51 10.27
CA ILE A 421 4.14 12.10 8.95
C ILE A 421 5.36 11.46 8.29
N ILE A 422 6.50 11.40 9.00
CA ILE A 422 7.77 10.91 8.47
C ILE A 422 7.67 9.41 8.17
N LEU A 423 7.16 8.59 9.10
CA LEU A 423 7.01 7.16 8.87
C LEU A 423 6.02 6.88 7.74
N GLY A 424 4.91 7.61 7.68
CA GLY A 424 3.95 7.51 6.57
C GLY A 424 4.56 7.90 5.22
N LEU A 425 5.43 8.91 5.19
CA LEU A 425 6.14 9.32 3.98
C LEU A 425 7.16 8.26 3.57
N LEU A 426 7.94 7.75 4.51
CA LEU A 426 8.89 6.66 4.26
C LEU A 426 8.15 5.44 3.72
N ALA A 427 7.12 4.94 4.41
CA ALA A 427 6.32 3.81 3.93
C ALA A 427 5.75 4.04 2.53
N THR A 428 5.34 5.27 2.22
CA THR A 428 4.85 5.66 0.89
C THR A 428 5.93 5.59 -0.19
N LEU A 429 7.15 6.04 0.10
CA LEU A 429 8.27 6.02 -0.85
C LEU A 429 8.68 4.60 -1.26
N PHE A 430 8.39 3.59 -0.41
CA PHE A 430 8.64 2.17 -0.69
C PHE A 430 7.40 1.37 -1.09
N ALA A 431 6.24 2.02 -1.20
CA ALA A 431 5.01 1.34 -1.58
C ALA A 431 5.03 0.92 -3.05
N GLN A 432 4.58 -0.31 -3.35
CA GLN A 432 4.50 -0.82 -4.72
C GLN A 432 3.59 0.07 -5.60
N ASN A 433 2.46 0.52 -5.05
CA ASN A 433 1.57 1.48 -5.71
C ASN A 433 1.80 2.88 -5.12
N PHE A 434 2.91 3.52 -5.50
CA PHE A 434 3.33 4.83 -5.00
C PHE A 434 2.23 5.89 -5.07
N GLY A 435 1.57 6.05 -6.23
CA GLY A 435 0.53 7.06 -6.43
C GLY A 435 -0.66 6.89 -5.47
N VAL A 436 -1.08 5.65 -5.22
CA VAL A 436 -2.15 5.31 -4.28
C VAL A 436 -1.73 5.62 -2.84
N SER A 437 -0.51 5.24 -2.46
CA SER A 437 0.02 5.51 -1.12
C SER A 437 0.24 7.00 -0.88
N MET A 438 0.66 7.76 -1.90
CA MET A 438 0.89 9.20 -1.80
C MET A 438 -0.41 9.97 -1.58
N PHE A 439 -1.48 9.57 -2.28
CA PHE A 439 -2.82 10.10 -2.03
C PHE A 439 -3.28 9.81 -0.60
N ALA A 440 -3.12 8.57 -0.14
CA ALA A 440 -3.51 8.17 1.21
C ALA A 440 -2.68 8.88 2.30
N TRP A 441 -1.36 9.02 2.12
CA TRP A 441 -0.51 9.78 3.02
C TRP A 441 -0.94 11.24 3.12
N ARG A 442 -1.17 11.90 1.98
CA ARG A 442 -1.61 13.30 1.93
C ARG A 442 -2.94 13.51 2.65
N THR A 443 -3.91 12.62 2.44
CA THR A 443 -5.31 12.81 2.87
C THR A 443 -5.66 12.16 4.21
N MET A 444 -4.96 11.11 4.63
CA MET A 444 -5.25 10.33 5.84
C MET A 444 -4.17 10.45 6.92
N VAL A 445 -3.00 11.03 6.59
CA VAL A 445 -1.93 11.29 7.57
C VAL A 445 -1.64 12.79 7.65
N LEU A 446 -1.10 13.37 6.58
CA LEU A 446 -0.66 14.77 6.58
C LEU A 446 -1.82 15.73 6.85
N GLY A 447 -2.91 15.61 6.09
CA GLY A 447 -4.09 16.48 6.21
C GLY A 447 -4.70 16.49 7.62
N PRO A 448 -5.08 15.33 8.19
CA PRO A 448 -5.63 15.24 9.54
C PRO A 448 -4.68 15.75 10.63
N VAL A 449 -3.37 15.52 10.49
CA VAL A 449 -2.36 16.02 11.44
C VAL A 449 -2.24 17.54 11.37
N ILE A 450 -2.22 18.12 10.16
CA ILE A 450 -2.27 19.58 9.97
C ILE A 450 -3.54 20.13 10.59
N PHE A 451 -4.69 19.50 10.36
CA PHE A 451 -5.96 19.91 10.94
C PHE A 451 -5.93 19.91 12.47
N CYS A 452 -5.36 18.88 13.10
CA CYS A 452 -5.11 18.86 14.55
C CYS A 452 -4.21 20.03 14.99
N GLY A 453 -3.13 20.29 14.25
CA GLY A 453 -2.23 21.42 14.51
C GLY A 453 -2.96 22.76 14.43
N LEU A 454 -3.82 22.94 13.43
CA LEU A 454 -4.64 24.13 13.27
C LEU A 454 -5.64 24.32 14.41
N ILE A 455 -6.30 23.25 14.89
CA ILE A 455 -7.19 23.32 16.07
C ILE A 455 -6.44 23.87 17.28
N LEU A 456 -5.18 23.49 17.45
CA LEU A 456 -4.38 23.90 18.59
C LEU A 456 -3.81 25.30 18.45
N LEU A 457 -3.59 25.75 17.21
CA LEU A 457 -2.96 27.04 16.90
C LEU A 457 -3.97 28.17 16.61
N ILE A 458 -5.12 27.91 15.97
CA ILE A 458 -6.14 28.91 15.57
C ILE A 458 -7.24 29.08 16.62
N ALA A 459 -7.45 28.11 17.51
CA ALA A 459 -8.44 28.26 18.57
C ALA A 459 -7.98 29.01 19.85
N PRO A 460 -6.91 29.85 19.90
CA PRO A 460 -6.62 30.59 21.12
C PRO A 460 -7.64 31.72 21.21
N LEU A 461 -8.58 31.61 22.18
CA LEU A 461 -8.74 32.57 23.28
C LEU A 461 -10.11 32.48 24.00
N GLU A 462 -11.11 31.75 23.49
CA GLU A 462 -12.45 31.71 24.13
C GLU A 462 -13.14 30.32 24.11
N GLN A 463 -14.11 30.10 25.01
CA GLN A 463 -14.94 28.88 25.04
C GLN A 463 -15.85 28.75 23.80
N ALA A 464 -16.24 29.88 23.20
CA ALA A 464 -17.18 29.93 22.08
C ALA A 464 -16.64 29.25 20.79
N PRO A 465 -15.40 29.49 20.33
CA PRO A 465 -14.80 28.76 19.20
C PRO A 465 -14.77 27.23 19.33
N THR A 466 -14.51 26.70 20.54
CA THR A 466 -14.47 25.25 20.77
C THR A 466 -15.84 24.61 20.57
N TRP A 467 -16.89 25.25 21.10
CA TRP A 467 -18.26 24.78 20.91
C TRP A 467 -18.75 24.93 19.47
N ARG A 468 -18.28 25.92 18.70
CA ARG A 468 -18.59 26.00 17.26
C ARG A 468 -18.07 24.78 16.51
N LEU A 469 -16.86 24.35 16.81
CA LEU A 469 -16.25 23.18 16.18
C LEU A 469 -16.98 21.88 16.55
N VAL A 470 -17.30 21.70 17.84
CA VAL A 470 -18.09 20.56 18.33
C VAL A 470 -19.49 20.56 17.70
N ASN A 471 -20.17 21.72 17.71
CA ASN A 471 -21.50 21.87 17.14
C ASN A 471 -21.49 21.60 15.64
N ALA A 472 -20.46 22.01 14.90
CA ALA A 472 -20.34 21.75 13.47
C ALA A 472 -20.19 20.26 13.16
N PHE A 473 -19.34 19.55 13.89
CA PHE A 473 -19.20 18.09 13.75
C PHE A 473 -20.49 17.35 14.10
N VAL A 474 -21.11 17.69 15.24
CA VAL A 474 -22.36 17.08 15.67
C VAL A 474 -23.50 17.40 14.69
N LEU A 475 -23.58 18.64 14.20
CA LEU A 475 -24.58 19.04 13.22
C LEU A 475 -24.38 18.30 11.89
N GLY A 476 -23.14 18.14 11.42
CA GLY A 476 -22.83 17.35 10.23
C GLY A 476 -23.34 15.91 10.37
N ALA A 477 -23.05 15.26 11.50
CA ALA A 477 -23.55 13.91 11.80
C ALA A 477 -25.09 13.84 11.88
N VAL A 478 -25.74 14.81 12.53
CA VAL A 478 -27.21 14.85 12.65
C VAL A 478 -27.87 15.07 11.29
N VAL A 479 -27.36 16.01 10.48
CA VAL A 479 -27.88 16.26 9.13
C VAL A 479 -27.68 15.02 8.25
N HIS A 480 -26.52 14.38 8.30
CA HIS A 480 -26.27 13.17 7.51
C HIS A 480 -27.16 12.01 7.95
N ALA A 481 -27.37 11.83 9.27
CA ALA A 481 -28.31 10.84 9.79
C ALA A 481 -29.75 11.12 9.33
N ALA A 482 -30.19 12.39 9.34
CA ALA A 482 -31.51 12.78 8.85
C ALA A 482 -31.68 12.50 7.35
N ILE A 483 -30.65 12.77 6.54
CA ILE A 483 -30.64 12.43 5.11
C ILE A 483 -30.71 10.91 4.92
N ALA A 484 -29.92 10.12 5.65
CA ALA A 484 -29.96 8.67 5.56
C ALA A 484 -31.34 8.10 5.94
N LEU A 485 -31.99 8.66 6.96
CA LEU A 485 -33.37 8.30 7.31
C LEU A 485 -34.36 8.69 6.21
N ALA A 486 -34.21 9.87 5.62
CA ALA A 486 -35.06 10.32 4.52
C ALA A 486 -34.92 9.40 3.30
N LEU A 487 -33.67 9.07 2.92
CA LEU A 487 -33.38 8.12 1.84
C LEU A 487 -33.97 6.73 2.11
N TYR A 488 -33.90 6.27 3.35
CA TYR A 488 -34.43 4.97 3.75
C TYR A 488 -35.97 4.91 3.68
N PHE A 489 -36.66 5.92 4.22
CA PHE A 489 -38.12 5.91 4.35
C PHE A 489 -38.86 6.45 3.11
N PHE A 490 -38.32 7.47 2.44
CA PHE A 490 -39.00 8.15 1.34
C PHE A 490 -38.49 7.71 -0.04
N ASP A 491 -37.18 7.56 -0.21
CA ASP A 491 -36.59 7.17 -1.51
C ASP A 491 -36.31 5.68 -1.65
N HIS A 492 -36.60 4.90 -0.59
CA HIS A 492 -36.35 3.45 -0.52
C HIS A 492 -34.91 3.03 -0.89
N GLN A 493 -33.93 3.89 -0.61
CA GLN A 493 -32.52 3.58 -0.79
C GLN A 493 -31.97 2.86 0.45
N PHE A 494 -31.77 1.55 0.31
CA PHE A 494 -31.20 0.70 1.35
C PHE A 494 -30.48 -0.50 0.73
N ILE A 495 -29.59 -1.12 1.49
CA ILE A 495 -29.01 -2.43 1.12
C ILE A 495 -29.80 -3.52 1.84
N ALA A 496 -30.43 -4.41 1.06
CA ALA A 496 -31.06 -5.60 1.60
C ALA A 496 -30.01 -6.70 1.79
N ALA A 497 -29.80 -7.16 3.02
CA ALA A 497 -28.87 -8.23 3.33
C ALA A 497 -29.39 -9.05 4.50
N GLU A 498 -29.31 -10.39 4.41
CA GLU A 498 -29.62 -11.31 5.51
C GLU A 498 -31.00 -11.05 6.16
N GLY A 499 -32.02 -10.76 5.33
CA GLY A 499 -33.40 -10.56 5.76
C GLY A 499 -33.76 -9.16 6.29
N VAL A 500 -32.82 -8.21 6.28
CA VAL A 500 -33.05 -6.84 6.77
C VAL A 500 -32.71 -5.78 5.73
N ARG A 501 -33.40 -4.63 5.80
CA ARG A 501 -33.10 -3.42 5.02
C ARG A 501 -32.17 -2.54 5.83
N ARG A 502 -31.04 -2.15 5.24
CA ARG A 502 -29.97 -1.44 5.93
C ARG A 502 -29.81 -0.03 5.38
N ALA A 503 -29.92 0.97 6.25
CA ALA A 503 -29.77 2.37 5.92
C ALA A 503 -28.36 2.66 5.36
N VAL A 504 -28.33 3.48 4.31
CA VAL A 504 -27.12 3.99 3.66
C VAL A 504 -27.19 5.50 3.60
N GLY A 505 -26.04 6.15 3.39
CA GLY A 505 -25.97 7.59 3.19
C GLY A 505 -25.61 7.91 1.74
N PRO A 506 -25.80 9.16 1.29
CA PRO A 506 -25.39 9.59 -0.05
C PRO A 506 -23.87 9.47 -0.26
N VAL A 507 -23.07 9.71 0.78
CA VAL A 507 -21.60 9.59 0.77
C VAL A 507 -21.13 8.23 1.30
N TYR A 508 -21.97 7.54 2.06
CA TYR A 508 -21.66 6.25 2.67
C TYR A 508 -22.48 5.13 2.01
N PRO A 509 -21.98 4.56 0.89
CA PRO A 509 -22.72 3.54 0.15
C PRO A 509 -22.84 2.22 0.93
N THR A 510 -21.98 2.00 1.93
CA THR A 510 -22.08 0.83 2.82
C THR A 510 -22.67 1.24 4.18
N PRO A 511 -23.57 0.42 4.78
CA PRO A 511 -24.17 0.77 6.06
C PRO A 511 -23.16 0.78 7.21
N ASN A 512 -22.05 0.02 7.09
CA ASN A 512 -20.99 0.02 8.09
C ASN A 512 -20.21 1.33 8.09
N ASN A 513 -19.89 1.90 6.92
CA ASN A 513 -19.19 3.18 6.84
C ASN A 513 -20.04 4.32 7.42
N LEU A 514 -21.35 4.32 7.12
CA LEU A 514 -22.30 5.26 7.74
C LEU A 514 -22.28 5.12 9.27
N ALA A 515 -22.31 3.88 9.76
CA ALA A 515 -22.31 3.61 11.20
C ALA A 515 -21.00 4.09 11.86
N LEU A 516 -19.84 3.78 11.28
CA LEU A 516 -18.50 4.17 11.74
C LEU A 516 -18.31 5.69 11.91
N PHE A 517 -18.98 6.49 11.07
CA PHE A 517 -18.96 7.94 11.21
C PHE A 517 -19.93 8.42 12.31
N LEU A 518 -21.20 8.02 12.23
CA LEU A 518 -22.27 8.51 13.11
C LEU A 518 -22.03 8.15 14.59
N GLU A 519 -21.48 6.97 14.86
CA GLU A 519 -21.20 6.51 16.22
C GLU A 519 -20.17 7.38 16.95
N ARG A 520 -19.33 8.15 16.23
CA ARG A 520 -18.35 9.08 16.84
C ARG A 520 -19.00 10.33 17.42
N ALA A 521 -20.15 10.74 16.87
CA ALA A 521 -20.92 11.86 17.42
C ALA A 521 -21.82 11.41 18.59
N TRP A 522 -22.19 10.13 18.63
CA TRP A 522 -23.18 9.60 19.56
C TRP A 522 -22.81 9.79 21.05
N PRO A 523 -21.58 9.50 21.52
CA PRO A 523 -21.19 9.75 22.91
C PRO A 523 -21.23 11.22 23.31
N ILE A 524 -20.91 12.14 22.39
CA ILE A 524 -21.00 13.59 22.62
C ILE A 524 -22.47 14.00 22.77
N LEU A 525 -23.33 13.55 21.85
CA LEU A 525 -24.78 13.74 21.89
C LEU A 525 -25.39 13.24 23.20
N LEU A 526 -25.01 12.03 23.63
CA LEU A 526 -25.47 11.43 24.88
C LEU A 526 -25.01 12.22 26.11
N ALA A 527 -23.71 12.50 26.21
CA ALA A 527 -23.15 13.14 27.39
C ALA A 527 -23.70 14.56 27.58
N VAL A 528 -23.76 15.37 26.51
CA VAL A 528 -24.21 16.76 26.58
C VAL A 528 -25.72 16.88 26.81
N SER A 529 -26.53 15.96 26.27
CA SER A 529 -27.98 15.98 26.50
C SER A 529 -28.35 15.59 27.94
N LEU A 530 -27.77 14.50 28.46
CA LEU A 530 -28.16 13.93 29.74
C LEU A 530 -27.50 14.58 30.95
N LEU A 531 -26.22 14.94 30.85
CA LEU A 531 -25.47 15.45 32.00
C LEU A 531 -25.68 16.95 32.21
N PRO A 532 -25.65 17.43 33.48
CA PRO A 532 -25.69 18.84 33.78
C PRO A 532 -24.40 19.54 33.32
N GLY A 533 -24.49 20.82 32.98
CA GLY A 533 -23.34 21.66 32.61
C GLY A 533 -23.57 22.60 31.43
N GLN A 534 -24.62 22.37 30.63
CA GLN A 534 -25.01 23.23 29.51
C GLN A 534 -26.44 23.78 29.66
N PRO A 535 -26.78 24.92 29.01
CA PRO A 535 -28.13 25.47 29.02
C PRO A 535 -29.18 24.47 28.54
N ARG A 536 -30.40 24.56 29.09
CA ARG A 536 -31.51 23.64 28.76
C ARG A 536 -31.76 23.55 27.26
N GLN A 537 -31.70 24.67 26.54
CA GLN A 537 -31.88 24.71 25.08
C GLN A 537 -30.85 23.84 24.36
N GLN A 538 -29.56 23.99 24.70
CA GLN A 538 -28.49 23.19 24.09
C GLN A 538 -28.65 21.70 24.40
N ARG A 539 -29.02 21.35 25.64
CA ARG A 539 -29.28 19.96 26.04
C ARG A 539 -30.43 19.34 25.25
N VAL A 540 -31.51 20.07 25.03
CA VAL A 540 -32.66 19.62 24.22
C VAL A 540 -32.25 19.44 22.76
N MET A 541 -31.51 20.38 22.17
CA MET A 541 -31.03 20.26 20.79
C MET A 541 -30.13 19.02 20.61
N TYR A 542 -29.21 18.78 21.54
CA TYR A 542 -28.38 17.57 21.54
C TYR A 542 -29.21 16.30 21.78
N GLY A 543 -30.27 16.35 22.58
CA GLY A 543 -31.20 15.24 22.78
C GLY A 543 -32.00 14.89 21.51
N LEU A 544 -32.44 15.90 20.75
CA LEU A 544 -33.09 15.69 19.45
C LEU A 544 -32.11 15.08 18.44
N GLY A 545 -30.89 15.61 18.37
CA GLY A 545 -29.82 15.05 17.54
C GLY A 545 -29.49 13.60 17.91
N LEU A 546 -29.45 13.28 19.21
CA LEU A 546 -29.24 11.93 19.71
C LEU A 546 -30.32 10.97 19.19
N GLY A 547 -31.60 11.39 19.19
CA GLY A 547 -32.70 10.59 18.67
C GLY A 547 -32.54 10.26 17.18
N ILE A 548 -32.24 11.28 16.37
CA ILE A 548 -32.04 11.15 14.91
C ILE A 548 -30.86 10.21 14.61
N VAL A 549 -29.71 10.46 15.25
CA VAL A 549 -28.50 9.65 15.05
C VAL A 549 -28.71 8.21 15.52
N THR A 550 -29.37 8.00 16.67
CA THR A 550 -29.67 6.66 17.18
C THR A 550 -30.60 5.89 16.24
N ALA A 551 -31.63 6.54 15.68
CA ALA A 551 -32.53 5.92 14.72
C ALA A 551 -31.78 5.49 13.43
N ALA A 552 -30.92 6.36 12.90
CA ALA A 552 -30.09 6.03 11.74
C ALA A 552 -29.14 4.86 12.05
N LEU A 553 -28.43 4.90 13.18
CA LEU A 553 -27.52 3.84 13.64
C LEU A 553 -28.24 2.50 13.79
N TYR A 554 -29.44 2.49 14.38
CA TYR A 554 -30.27 1.29 14.51
C TYR A 554 -30.58 0.68 13.13
N LEU A 555 -30.97 1.50 12.16
CA LEU A 555 -31.29 1.05 10.80
C LEU A 555 -30.07 0.65 9.95
N THR A 556 -28.84 0.92 10.38
CA THR A 556 -27.64 0.39 9.67
C THR A 556 -27.50 -1.13 9.82
N PHE A 557 -28.05 -1.71 10.89
CA PHE A 557 -27.79 -3.09 11.31
C PHE A 557 -26.29 -3.44 11.33
N SER A 558 -25.44 -2.46 11.68
CA SER A 558 -24.00 -2.65 11.87
C SER A 558 -23.76 -3.41 13.16
N ARG A 559 -23.30 -4.67 13.04
CA ARG A 559 -23.02 -5.52 14.21
C ARG A 559 -21.93 -4.92 15.09
N GLY A 560 -20.89 -4.35 14.48
CA GLY A 560 -19.80 -3.68 15.20
C GLY A 560 -20.29 -2.49 16.03
N THR A 561 -21.19 -1.68 15.46
CA THR A 561 -21.75 -0.53 16.18
C THR A 561 -22.70 -0.95 17.30
N LEU A 562 -23.69 -1.80 16.98
CA LEU A 562 -24.77 -2.15 17.90
C LEU A 562 -24.34 -3.07 19.04
N LEU A 563 -23.46 -4.04 18.77
CA LEU A 563 -23.06 -5.05 19.77
C LEU A 563 -21.76 -4.74 20.48
N LEU A 564 -20.91 -3.86 19.93
CA LEU A 564 -19.58 -3.61 20.48
C LEU A 564 -19.37 -2.13 20.80
N ALA A 565 -19.47 -1.24 19.81
CA ALA A 565 -19.07 0.15 19.93
C ALA A 565 -19.96 0.97 20.90
N LEU A 566 -21.28 1.01 20.67
CA LEU A 566 -22.20 1.75 21.54
C LEU A 566 -22.27 1.17 22.96
N PRO A 567 -22.37 -0.16 23.16
CA PRO A 567 -22.30 -0.75 24.50
C PRO A 567 -21.01 -0.39 25.25
N SER A 568 -19.86 -0.48 24.58
CA SER A 568 -18.56 -0.18 25.18
C SER A 568 -18.41 1.30 25.53
N ALA A 569 -18.92 2.21 24.69
CA ALA A 569 -18.96 3.63 25.00
C ALA A 569 -19.81 3.93 26.23
N LEU A 570 -21.02 3.36 26.30
CA LEU A 570 -21.93 3.54 27.43
C LEU A 570 -21.31 3.02 28.74
N VAL A 571 -20.81 1.78 28.73
CA VAL A 571 -20.16 1.16 29.89
C VAL A 571 -18.93 1.97 30.29
N GLY A 572 -18.07 2.30 29.35
CA GLY A 572 -16.85 3.08 29.59
C GLY A 572 -17.15 4.46 30.19
N MET A 573 -18.13 5.19 29.64
CA MET A 573 -18.54 6.49 30.17
C MET A 573 -19.11 6.38 31.59
N VAL A 574 -19.96 5.38 31.86
CA VAL A 574 -20.53 5.18 33.22
C VAL A 574 -19.44 4.78 34.22
N LEU A 575 -18.49 3.93 33.82
CA LEU A 575 -17.35 3.56 34.66
C LEU A 575 -16.45 4.75 34.94
N LEU A 576 -16.16 5.60 33.95
CA LEU A 576 -15.41 6.84 34.14
C LEU A 576 -16.10 7.77 35.14
N VAL A 577 -17.41 8.01 34.98
CA VAL A 577 -18.19 8.80 35.95
C VAL A 577 -18.14 8.19 37.35
N GLY A 578 -18.35 6.88 37.46
CA GLY A 578 -18.33 6.18 38.75
C GLY A 578 -16.96 6.21 39.43
N PHE A 579 -15.89 6.01 38.67
CA PHE A 579 -14.51 6.02 39.15
C PHE A 579 -14.13 7.41 39.69
N TYR A 580 -14.32 8.46 38.89
CA TYR A 580 -13.93 9.83 39.27
C TYR A 580 -14.84 10.44 40.36
N ARG A 581 -16.09 9.99 40.48
CA ARG A 581 -16.96 10.36 41.61
C ARG A 581 -16.69 9.53 42.88
N LYS A 582 -15.69 8.64 42.90
CA LYS A 582 -15.41 7.68 43.99
C LYS A 582 -16.61 6.77 44.32
N GLN A 583 -17.50 6.54 43.36
CA GLN A 583 -18.71 5.72 43.48
C GLN A 583 -18.64 4.49 42.57
N TRP A 584 -17.48 3.85 42.46
CA TRP A 584 -17.22 2.77 41.50
C TRP A 584 -18.23 1.61 41.59
N ARG A 585 -18.71 1.25 42.79
CA ARG A 585 -19.77 0.22 42.96
C ARG A 585 -21.09 0.62 42.31
N ARG A 586 -21.49 1.90 42.43
CA ARG A 586 -22.69 2.43 41.76
C ARG A 586 -22.46 2.61 40.27
N GLY A 587 -21.23 2.92 39.86
CA GLY A 587 -20.81 2.92 38.46
C GLY A 587 -20.93 1.54 37.82
N LEU A 588 -20.46 0.48 38.48
CA LEU A 588 -20.61 -0.91 38.01
C LEU A 588 -22.08 -1.31 37.88
N LEU A 589 -22.90 -1.00 38.91
CA LEU A 589 -24.33 -1.27 38.86
C LEU A 589 -25.02 -0.49 37.72
N GLY A 590 -24.70 0.80 37.57
CA GLY A 590 -25.23 1.65 36.50
C GLY A 590 -24.79 1.18 35.11
N ALA A 591 -23.56 0.71 34.96
CA ALA A 591 -23.04 0.15 33.72
C ALA A 591 -23.76 -1.18 33.39
N GLY A 592 -23.97 -2.04 34.39
CA GLY A 592 -24.73 -3.28 34.24
C GLY A 592 -26.19 -3.03 33.81
N ILE A 593 -26.87 -2.07 34.46
CA ILE A 593 -28.24 -1.69 34.09
C ILE A 593 -28.29 -1.06 32.70
N GLY A 594 -27.38 -0.13 32.40
CA GLY A 594 -27.30 0.52 31.08
C GLY A 594 -27.05 -0.48 29.95
N LEU A 595 -26.12 -1.44 30.17
CA LEU A 595 -25.86 -2.52 29.24
C LEU A 595 -27.08 -3.43 29.08
N ALA A 596 -27.73 -3.83 30.18
CA ALA A 596 -28.93 -4.66 30.12
C ALA A 596 -30.08 -3.99 29.35
N LEU A 597 -30.30 -2.69 29.58
CA LEU A 597 -31.32 -1.92 28.84
C LEU A 597 -30.98 -1.80 27.35
N LEU A 598 -29.71 -1.57 27.03
CA LEU A 598 -29.26 -1.51 25.64
C LEU A 598 -29.43 -2.86 24.95
N LEU A 599 -29.00 -3.96 25.59
CA LEU A 599 -29.18 -5.32 25.07
C LEU A 599 -30.67 -5.70 24.96
N ALA A 600 -31.51 -5.27 25.91
CA ALA A 600 -32.96 -5.45 25.83
C ALA A 600 -33.58 -4.67 24.66
N ALA A 601 -33.08 -3.48 24.34
CA ALA A 601 -33.51 -2.73 23.15
C ALA A 601 -33.06 -3.39 21.84
N LEU A 602 -31.99 -4.19 21.88
CA LEU A 602 -31.47 -4.95 20.73
C LEU A 602 -32.06 -6.35 20.61
N LEU A 603 -32.76 -6.85 21.63
CA LEU A 603 -33.35 -8.19 21.68
C LEU A 603 -34.28 -8.52 20.49
N PRO A 604 -35.13 -7.60 20.00
CA PRO A 604 -35.92 -7.83 18.78
C PRO A 604 -35.07 -8.06 17.52
N LEU A 605 -33.85 -7.54 17.49
CA LEU A 605 -32.92 -7.71 16.37
C LEU A 605 -32.20 -9.06 16.41
N LEU A 606 -31.96 -9.62 17.60
CA LEU A 606 -31.26 -10.90 17.77
C LEU A 606 -32.00 -12.08 17.11
N VAL A 607 -33.29 -11.93 16.81
CA VAL A 607 -34.13 -12.91 16.09
C VAL A 607 -33.86 -12.91 14.58
N THR A 608 -33.16 -11.90 14.05
CA THR A 608 -32.82 -11.84 12.63
C THR A 608 -31.72 -12.85 12.28
N THR A 609 -31.80 -13.45 11.08
CA THR A 609 -30.77 -14.36 10.54
C THR A 609 -29.37 -13.77 10.57
N ARG A 610 -29.27 -12.44 10.45
CA ARG A 610 -28.03 -11.65 10.55
C ARG A 610 -27.36 -11.75 11.92
N LEU A 611 -28.11 -11.73 13.03
CA LEU A 611 -27.50 -11.72 14.37
C LEU A 611 -27.31 -13.13 14.94
N ALA A 612 -28.04 -14.12 14.43
CA ALA A 612 -27.88 -15.53 14.81
C ALA A 612 -26.53 -16.13 14.37
N THR A 613 -25.94 -15.66 13.25
CA THR A 613 -24.67 -16.20 12.71
C THR A 613 -23.42 -15.55 13.32
N VAL A 614 -23.54 -14.75 14.40
CA VAL A 614 -22.39 -14.07 15.02
C VAL A 614 -21.44 -15.05 15.73
N ILE A 615 -21.95 -16.22 16.13
CA ILE A 615 -21.21 -17.23 16.92
C ILE A 615 -20.67 -18.36 16.01
N ASP A 616 -21.02 -18.37 14.73
CA ASP A 616 -20.49 -19.37 13.79
C ASP A 616 -19.12 -18.94 13.25
N TYR A 617 -18.08 -19.65 13.69
CA TYR A 617 -16.70 -19.48 13.22
C TYR A 617 -16.31 -20.50 12.15
N SER A 618 -17.21 -21.41 11.77
CA SER A 618 -16.97 -22.42 10.75
C SER A 618 -17.30 -21.94 9.35
N GLN A 619 -18.23 -20.97 9.23
CA GLN A 619 -18.64 -20.34 7.97
C GLN A 619 -19.01 -18.85 8.19
N GLY A 620 -19.17 -18.09 7.10
CA GLY A 620 -19.63 -16.70 7.15
C GLY A 620 -18.58 -15.67 7.59
N THR A 621 -19.04 -14.47 7.96
CA THR A 621 -18.19 -13.28 8.14
C THR A 621 -17.12 -13.43 9.23
N GLY A 622 -17.36 -14.24 10.27
CA GLY A 622 -16.40 -14.46 11.35
C GLY A 622 -15.19 -15.29 10.88
N PHE A 623 -15.45 -16.34 10.10
CA PHE A 623 -14.43 -17.18 9.49
C PHE A 623 -13.52 -16.38 8.55
N PHE A 624 -14.10 -15.59 7.63
CA PHE A 624 -13.32 -14.79 6.69
C PHE A 624 -12.44 -13.75 7.39
N ARG A 625 -12.93 -13.12 8.48
CA ARG A 625 -12.11 -12.20 9.29
C ARG A 625 -10.91 -12.88 9.93
N LEU A 626 -11.07 -14.10 10.47
CA LEU A 626 -9.95 -14.83 11.05
C LEU A 626 -8.87 -15.12 10.00
N LYS A 627 -9.27 -15.57 8.81
CA LYS A 627 -8.35 -15.80 7.70
C LYS A 627 -7.70 -14.51 7.20
N LEU A 628 -8.46 -13.42 7.13
CA LEU A 628 -7.94 -12.10 6.78
C LEU A 628 -6.90 -11.61 7.80
N TRP A 629 -7.12 -11.83 9.10
CA TRP A 629 -6.15 -11.48 10.14
C TRP A 629 -4.89 -12.33 10.06
N GLN A 630 -5.00 -13.62 9.74
CA GLN A 630 -3.84 -14.47 9.45
C GLN A 630 -3.03 -13.92 8.27
N SER A 631 -3.69 -13.58 7.16
CA SER A 631 -3.06 -12.94 6.00
C SER A 631 -2.39 -11.61 6.35
N ALA A 632 -3.03 -10.78 7.17
CA ALA A 632 -2.48 -9.50 7.61
C ALA A 632 -1.26 -9.67 8.53
N LEU A 633 -1.26 -10.67 9.40
CA LEU A 633 -0.09 -11.01 10.24
C LEU A 633 1.07 -11.55 9.39
N MET A 634 0.80 -12.37 8.37
CA MET A 634 1.81 -12.81 7.41
C MET A 634 2.41 -11.61 6.68
N MET A 635 1.56 -10.71 6.18
CA MET A 635 1.99 -9.48 5.52
C MET A 635 2.82 -8.58 6.44
N LEU A 636 2.42 -8.41 7.70
CA LEU A 636 3.18 -7.65 8.69
C LEU A 636 4.51 -8.31 9.03
N ARG A 637 4.58 -9.65 9.10
CA ARG A 637 5.83 -10.37 9.34
C ARG A 637 6.83 -10.12 8.20
N ASP A 638 6.35 -10.22 6.97
CA ASP A 638 7.18 -10.11 5.78
C ASP A 638 7.58 -8.63 5.51
N HIS A 639 6.76 -7.66 5.96
CA HIS A 639 7.00 -6.22 5.83
C HIS A 639 7.05 -5.48 7.19
N TRP A 640 7.75 -6.04 8.18
CA TRP A 640 7.65 -5.56 9.58
C TRP A 640 8.10 -4.12 9.83
N LEU A 641 9.01 -3.57 9.03
CA LEU A 641 9.60 -2.26 9.28
C LEU A 641 8.71 -1.10 8.82
N LEU A 642 8.28 -1.12 7.55
CA LEU A 642 7.52 -0.03 6.91
C LEU A 642 6.10 -0.44 6.51
N GLY A 643 5.72 -1.71 6.67
CA GLY A 643 4.51 -2.24 6.08
C GLY A 643 4.58 -2.24 4.55
N VAL A 644 3.42 -2.38 3.92
CA VAL A 644 3.26 -2.36 2.46
C VAL A 644 2.96 -0.97 1.91
N GLY A 645 2.94 0.06 2.77
CA GLY A 645 2.51 1.41 2.44
C GLY A 645 1.01 1.62 2.61
N LEU A 646 0.62 2.89 2.72
CA LEU A 646 -0.77 3.28 2.95
C LEU A 646 -1.64 2.87 1.76
N ASN A 647 -2.83 2.34 2.04
CA ASN A 647 -3.82 1.95 1.04
C ASN A 647 -3.31 0.95 -0.02
N ASN A 648 -2.27 0.17 0.32
CA ASN A 648 -1.71 -0.88 -0.55
C ASN A 648 -2.19 -2.30 -0.16
N PHE A 649 -2.89 -2.44 0.97
CA PHE A 649 -3.35 -3.72 1.51
C PHE A 649 -4.14 -4.54 0.48
N LEU A 650 -5.10 -3.94 -0.24
CA LEU A 650 -5.90 -4.62 -1.27
C LEU A 650 -5.03 -5.38 -2.28
N TYR A 651 -4.05 -4.66 -2.85
CA TYR A 651 -3.20 -5.18 -3.92
C TYR A 651 -2.32 -6.31 -3.40
N GLN A 652 -1.79 -6.17 -2.19
CA GLN A 652 -0.94 -7.17 -1.58
C GLN A 652 -1.74 -8.40 -1.13
N TYR A 653 -2.87 -8.18 -0.47
CA TYR A 653 -3.76 -9.23 0.02
C TYR A 653 -4.20 -10.14 -1.11
N ARG A 654 -4.81 -9.59 -2.16
CA ARG A 654 -5.32 -10.40 -3.27
C ARG A 654 -4.22 -11.09 -4.08
N THR A 655 -3.01 -10.52 -4.10
CA THR A 655 -1.94 -10.97 -5.00
C THR A 655 -1.00 -11.96 -4.36
N PHE A 656 -0.73 -11.83 -3.07
CA PHE A 656 0.27 -12.64 -2.38
C PHE A 656 -0.29 -13.32 -1.13
N TYR A 657 -1.13 -12.63 -0.36
CA TYR A 657 -1.46 -13.08 1.00
C TYR A 657 -2.84 -13.74 1.16
N ILE A 658 -3.64 -13.84 0.10
CA ILE A 658 -4.98 -14.46 0.17
C ILE A 658 -4.86 -15.97 0.35
N LEU A 659 -5.31 -16.44 1.51
CA LEU A 659 -5.30 -17.86 1.85
C LEU A 659 -6.31 -18.64 0.96
N PRO A 660 -6.00 -19.89 0.56
CA PRO A 660 -6.89 -20.72 -0.25
C PRO A 660 -8.32 -20.87 0.25
N GLU A 661 -8.50 -20.82 1.57
CA GLU A 661 -9.81 -20.93 2.24
C GLU A 661 -10.58 -19.61 2.27
N ALA A 662 -9.93 -18.48 1.99
CA ALA A 662 -10.51 -17.14 1.96
C ALA A 662 -10.75 -16.61 0.53
N TRP A 663 -10.61 -17.46 -0.48
CA TRP A 663 -10.69 -17.11 -1.91
C TRP A 663 -11.97 -16.33 -2.30
N GLN A 664 -13.07 -16.53 -1.58
CA GLN A 664 -14.37 -15.95 -1.87
C GLN A 664 -14.41 -14.42 -1.68
N GLU A 665 -13.48 -13.84 -0.92
CA GLU A 665 -13.43 -12.39 -0.65
C GLU A 665 -12.08 -11.77 -1.07
N PRO A 666 -11.69 -11.82 -2.36
CA PRO A 666 -10.36 -11.40 -2.77
C PRO A 666 -10.17 -9.88 -2.83
N ASN A 667 -11.25 -9.10 -2.73
CA ASN A 667 -11.22 -7.66 -2.95
C ASN A 667 -11.35 -6.85 -1.65
N LEU A 668 -10.88 -7.41 -0.53
CA LEU A 668 -10.85 -6.71 0.76
C LEU A 668 -9.71 -5.70 0.80
N SER A 669 -10.01 -4.46 1.16
CA SER A 669 -9.07 -3.34 1.10
C SER A 669 -8.32 -3.04 2.41
N HIS A 670 -8.69 -3.70 3.50
CA HIS A 670 -8.09 -3.53 4.82
C HIS A 670 -8.35 -4.77 5.71
N PRO A 671 -7.58 -4.97 6.80
CA PRO A 671 -7.69 -6.15 7.64
C PRO A 671 -8.89 -6.15 8.61
N HIS A 672 -9.73 -5.11 8.62
CA HIS A 672 -10.83 -4.96 9.60
C HIS A 672 -10.36 -5.06 11.07
N ASN A 673 -9.16 -4.57 11.35
CA ASN A 673 -8.60 -4.48 12.70
C ASN A 673 -7.59 -3.34 12.74
N LEU A 674 -7.84 -2.33 13.57
CA LEU A 674 -7.08 -1.08 13.65
C LEU A 674 -5.59 -1.30 13.89
N ILE A 675 -5.23 -2.29 14.73
CA ILE A 675 -3.82 -2.58 15.03
C ILE A 675 -3.15 -3.21 13.83
N LEU A 676 -3.80 -4.21 13.22
CA LEU A 676 -3.28 -4.85 12.01
C LEU A 676 -3.22 -3.88 10.84
N ASP A 677 -4.16 -2.94 10.74
CA ASP A 677 -4.22 -1.96 9.65
C ASP A 677 -3.05 -0.96 9.73
N PHE A 678 -2.76 -0.44 10.94
CA PHE A 678 -1.55 0.34 11.18
C PHE A 678 -0.28 -0.49 10.96
N GLY A 679 -0.28 -1.76 11.39
CA GLY A 679 0.82 -2.68 11.18
C GLY A 679 1.11 -2.94 9.71
N THR A 680 0.12 -3.35 8.92
CA THR A 680 0.30 -3.63 7.50
C THR A 680 0.59 -2.37 6.71
N SER A 681 0.07 -1.21 7.10
CA SER A 681 0.30 0.04 6.37
C SER A 681 1.64 0.69 6.66
N LEU A 682 2.15 0.59 7.89
CA LEU A 682 3.30 1.37 8.40
C LEU A 682 4.32 0.54 9.19
N GLY A 683 4.17 -0.77 9.25
CA GLY A 683 5.00 -1.68 10.04
C GLY A 683 4.76 -1.56 11.55
N VAL A 684 5.68 -2.15 12.32
CA VAL A 684 5.66 -2.09 13.79
C VAL A 684 5.74 -0.63 14.29
N GLY A 685 6.41 0.25 13.54
CA GLY A 685 6.43 1.69 13.84
C GLY A 685 5.04 2.32 13.84
N GLY A 686 4.14 1.89 12.94
CA GLY A 686 2.75 2.32 12.92
C GLY A 686 2.00 1.95 14.20
N ILE A 687 2.20 0.73 14.70
CA ILE A 687 1.59 0.25 15.95
C ILE A 687 2.09 1.06 17.15
N ILE A 688 3.39 1.34 17.20
CA ILE A 688 3.99 2.18 18.25
C ILE A 688 3.39 3.59 18.23
N ILE A 689 3.20 4.17 17.05
CA ILE A 689 2.57 5.50 16.90
C ILE A 689 1.12 5.48 17.36
N LEU A 690 0.34 4.46 16.97
CA LEU A 690 -1.04 4.30 17.44
C LEU A 690 -1.09 4.23 18.96
N ILE A 691 -0.25 3.40 19.59
CA ILE A 691 -0.17 3.28 21.05
C ILE A 691 0.23 4.63 21.67
N GLY A 692 1.23 5.32 21.11
CA GLY A 692 1.69 6.63 21.59
C GLY A 692 0.59 7.69 21.54
N LEU A 693 -0.17 7.75 20.45
CA LEU A 693 -1.35 8.61 20.33
C LEU A 693 -2.40 8.25 21.39
N GLN A 694 -2.70 6.97 21.59
CA GLN A 694 -3.68 6.56 22.61
C GLN A 694 -3.23 6.90 24.03
N VAL A 695 -1.98 6.62 24.39
CA VAL A 695 -1.41 7.00 25.69
C VAL A 695 -1.53 8.52 25.88
N GLN A 696 -1.13 9.32 24.89
CA GLN A 696 -1.21 10.78 24.96
C GLN A 696 -2.65 11.28 25.12
N PHE A 697 -3.61 10.70 24.38
CA PHE A 697 -5.02 11.04 24.49
C PHE A 697 -5.55 10.73 25.90
N TRP A 698 -5.37 9.50 26.37
CA TRP A 698 -5.94 9.02 27.63
C TRP A 698 -5.29 9.67 28.85
N THR A 699 -3.97 9.81 28.87
CA THR A 699 -3.27 10.52 29.96
C THR A 699 -3.80 11.95 30.10
N ARG A 700 -4.00 12.66 28.98
CA ARG A 700 -4.52 14.03 29.01
C ARG A 700 -5.99 14.07 29.39
N ALA A 701 -6.84 13.26 28.76
CA ALA A 701 -8.28 13.24 29.01
C ALA A 701 -8.59 12.89 30.48
N CYS A 702 -7.95 11.85 31.01
CA CYS A 702 -8.13 11.39 32.38
C CYS A 702 -7.65 12.43 33.41
N SER A 703 -6.47 13.02 33.19
CA SER A 703 -5.93 14.08 34.08
C SER A 703 -6.90 15.26 34.18
N GLU A 704 -7.53 15.62 33.07
CA GLU A 704 -8.32 16.84 32.98
C GLU A 704 -9.77 16.60 33.39
N TYR A 705 -10.30 15.42 33.12
CA TYR A 705 -11.59 14.99 33.64
C TYR A 705 -11.57 14.87 35.17
N GLN A 706 -10.44 14.46 35.75
CA GLN A 706 -10.24 14.46 37.20
C GLN A 706 -10.34 15.87 37.81
N LYS A 707 -9.75 16.88 37.13
CA LYS A 707 -9.75 18.27 37.59
C LYS A 707 -11.08 18.96 37.36
N ARG A 708 -11.66 18.77 36.17
CA ARG A 708 -12.84 19.49 35.66
C ARG A 708 -13.74 18.53 34.88
N PRO A 709 -14.57 17.72 35.56
CA PRO A 709 -15.45 16.77 34.89
C PRO A 709 -16.54 17.51 34.11
N THR A 710 -16.46 17.50 32.79
CA THR A 710 -17.45 18.11 31.89
C THR A 710 -18.14 17.05 31.03
N SER A 711 -19.38 17.32 30.64
CA SER A 711 -20.14 16.45 29.73
C SER A 711 -19.45 16.31 28.37
N LEU A 712 -18.89 17.39 27.83
CA LEU A 712 -18.14 17.36 26.59
C LEU A 712 -16.92 16.44 26.67
N LEU A 713 -16.11 16.55 27.72
CA LEU A 713 -14.91 15.70 27.88
C LEU A 713 -15.27 14.22 28.01
N LEU A 714 -16.33 13.89 28.76
CA LEU A 714 -16.83 12.52 28.83
C LEU A 714 -17.30 12.01 27.46
N GLY A 715 -18.00 12.85 26.69
CA GLY A 715 -18.43 12.54 25.33
C GLY A 715 -17.24 12.30 24.39
N LEU A 716 -16.19 13.12 24.45
CA LEU A 716 -14.97 12.92 23.66
C LEU A 716 -14.24 11.62 24.04
N MET A 717 -14.14 11.33 25.34
CA MET A 717 -13.60 10.05 25.83
C MET A 717 -14.42 8.87 25.31
N GLY A 718 -15.76 8.93 25.41
CA GLY A 718 -16.66 7.92 24.86
C GLY A 718 -16.51 7.75 23.35
N SER A 719 -16.30 8.85 22.61
CA SER A 719 -16.06 8.82 21.16
C SER A 719 -14.77 8.09 20.81
N MET A 720 -13.70 8.27 21.60
CA MET A 720 -12.47 7.50 21.43
C MET A 720 -12.67 6.01 21.75
N ILE A 721 -13.49 5.66 22.75
CA ILE A 721 -13.83 4.26 23.05
C ILE A 721 -14.53 3.61 21.86
N VAL A 722 -15.50 4.31 21.25
CA VAL A 722 -16.19 3.83 20.04
C VAL A 722 -15.19 3.56 18.91
N ILE A 723 -14.29 4.52 18.62
CA ILE A 723 -13.26 4.37 17.58
C ILE A 723 -12.40 3.13 17.82
N LEU A 724 -11.92 2.94 19.06
CA LEU A 724 -11.06 1.82 19.39
C LEU A 724 -11.79 0.48 19.31
N THR A 725 -13.01 0.42 19.84
CA THR A 725 -13.75 -0.85 19.98
C THR A 725 -14.33 -1.31 18.66
N HIS A 726 -14.97 -0.43 17.87
CA HIS A 726 -15.36 -0.79 16.50
C HIS A 726 -14.14 -1.06 15.62
N GLY A 727 -13.04 -0.33 15.84
CA GLY A 727 -11.77 -0.56 15.16
C GLY A 727 -11.19 -1.95 15.35
N LEU A 728 -11.59 -2.74 16.36
CA LEU A 728 -11.16 -4.13 16.49
C LEU A 728 -11.80 -5.06 15.46
N VAL A 729 -12.87 -4.64 14.80
CA VAL A 729 -13.68 -5.49 13.90
C VAL A 729 -14.03 -4.83 12.56
N ASP A 730 -13.64 -3.58 12.34
CA ASP A 730 -13.85 -2.86 11.09
C ASP A 730 -12.82 -1.72 10.87
N HIS A 731 -12.92 -1.03 9.73
CA HIS A 731 -11.98 0.00 9.28
C HIS A 731 -12.18 1.34 9.99
N ALA A 732 -11.45 1.57 11.09
CA ALA A 732 -11.69 2.71 11.97
C ALA A 732 -10.80 3.94 11.74
N TYR A 733 -9.81 3.91 10.84
CA TYR A 733 -8.89 5.06 10.70
C TYR A 733 -8.55 5.48 9.28
N PHE A 734 -8.04 4.60 8.40
CA PHE A 734 -7.54 4.99 7.07
C PHE A 734 -8.66 5.24 6.03
N LEU A 735 -9.67 6.01 6.44
CA LEU A 735 -10.62 6.72 5.59
C LEU A 735 -10.48 8.21 5.92
N VAL A 736 -10.59 9.07 4.91
CA VAL A 736 -10.28 10.50 5.04
C VAL A 736 -11.12 11.16 6.14
N ASP A 737 -12.43 10.99 6.08
CA ASP A 737 -13.39 11.49 7.08
C ASP A 737 -13.12 10.94 8.50
N LEU A 738 -12.83 9.65 8.61
CA LEU A 738 -12.55 8.99 9.89
C LEU A 738 -11.21 9.46 10.49
N ALA A 739 -10.18 9.68 9.68
CA ALA A 739 -8.89 10.20 10.11
C ALA A 739 -9.01 11.64 10.62
N PHE A 740 -9.74 12.49 9.90
CA PHE A 740 -10.04 13.86 10.35
C PHE A 740 -10.90 13.88 11.62
N ALA A 741 -11.93 13.03 11.73
CA ALA A 741 -12.75 12.92 12.93
C ALA A 741 -11.94 12.42 14.15
N PHE A 742 -11.00 11.49 13.94
CA PHE A 742 -10.07 11.06 14.98
C PHE A 742 -9.25 12.24 15.52
N PHE A 743 -8.61 12.99 14.62
CA PHE A 743 -7.77 14.13 15.00
C PHE A 743 -8.56 15.36 15.48
N LEU A 744 -9.84 15.49 15.10
CA LEU A 744 -10.76 16.43 15.70
C LEU A 744 -10.97 16.12 17.19
N ILE A 745 -11.36 14.88 17.51
CA ILE A 745 -11.58 14.43 18.89
C ILE A 745 -10.29 14.55 19.70
N PHE A 746 -9.18 14.14 19.11
CA PHE A 746 -7.86 14.26 19.71
C PHE A 746 -7.49 15.72 20.01
N GLY A 747 -7.58 16.60 19.01
CA GLY A 747 -7.25 18.01 19.12
C GLY A 747 -8.11 18.73 20.14
N LEU A 748 -9.41 18.43 20.21
CA LEU A 748 -10.34 18.97 21.21
C LEU A 748 -9.93 18.62 22.64
N VAL A 749 -9.54 17.36 22.92
CA VAL A 749 -9.06 16.95 24.25
C VAL A 749 -7.74 17.64 24.60
N GLN A 750 -6.81 17.74 23.66
CA GLN A 750 -5.56 18.47 23.90
C GLN A 750 -5.80 19.97 24.12
N ARG A 751 -6.88 20.53 23.58
CA ARG A 751 -7.22 21.96 23.69
C ARG A 751 -8.00 22.35 24.94
N ILE A 752 -9.05 21.60 25.32
CA ILE A 752 -9.97 21.89 26.45
C ILE A 752 -9.21 22.13 27.78
N THR A 753 -7.96 21.70 27.82
CA THR A 753 -7.14 21.50 28.99
C THR A 753 -6.07 22.59 29.16
N TYR A 754 -5.99 23.54 28.23
CA TYR A 754 -5.03 24.66 28.25
C TYR A 754 -5.56 25.90 28.98
N PHE A 755 -6.87 26.01 29.25
CA PHE A 755 -7.47 27.10 30.05
C PHE A 755 -7.32 26.90 31.57
N ALA A 756 -6.24 26.27 32.02
CA ALA A 756 -6.04 25.90 33.43
C ALA A 756 -4.63 26.20 33.99
N SER A 757 -3.75 26.83 33.20
CA SER A 757 -2.41 27.26 33.64
C SER A 757 -2.21 28.78 33.64
N GLU A 758 -3.27 29.54 33.40
CA GLU A 758 -3.46 30.93 33.81
C GLU A 758 -4.70 30.97 34.71
#